data_AF-A0A840V599-F1
#
_entry.id   AF-A0A840V599-F1
#
_cell.length_a   1.000
_cell.length_b   1.000
_cell.length_c   1.000
_cell.angle_alpha   90.00
_cell.angle_beta   90.00
_cell.angle_gamma   90.00
#
_symmetry.space_group_name_H-M   'P 1'
#
loop_
_entity.id
_entity.type
_entity.pdbx_description
1 polymer ?
#
loop_
_entity_poly.entity_id
_entity_poly.type
_entity_poly.pdbx_seq_one_letter_code
_entity_poly.pdbx_strand_id
1 'polypeptide(L)'
;MIDVTMGKQKLSRHQDFPEQPPAGWGAWDLPALEAVRGSFHFHSREVTVPDGGNGEEMSYLKYWGTDATKKVWVLLNRRLIEDLEVPFLKIATKASTLDYQNEGTWFEGAINEATKVTLGDPEVVKLTVRAGENVSETGVVLDPLEANEGTFENEMRYDVDLLPVDLAVDANRDGEVEFGIDQTSSATPYRFWINNDDDSEEDEEEYGEDSQPDHVDGIIPSQRDLEDFARIQLMVGGFHEQLKSGEIQLTMKFKEGTVEGNPALNLWLHLDEDGDRDYLLDEQIAARHLVLGNPGRVTASSGYTFLPSFWTGEANPNYPEITSGNPYRYLLFEGASIGKGELVLEFKKGNEVLGEGCSCWINLLDVRNMYQRAKITPDDPDAFTEPSDFVGDPFNPTVTPPVPQIGWVWDPNGKPFIEDPEEEKQYLVFVYGWRMTYTGSQKYAESMFKRLWQTGYKGRFAFVRWPTYSEDTNGWTDGLFTYNISDYRAWLSGKGVAAFVNSLPSEYTRNIAAHSMGNVVASSALREEMAVDNYALLHAAIPAMCFDGNSSLYKFDRETPDGDSDPITKSFGFREKISQTNGAKLINFYLEGDSALTGKINVPLVGEVGGWEDNNKSYKPETWGLTGYKYDPDRSNGTKIYIDFLTEFGRHLRLFPESAAYATASRTKAVGAEGRTAGVISDKINMGAKYGFGSTHSAEYLWRIQKTDQFYHDLMEKFGLNPIP
;
A
#
# COMPACT_ATOMS: atom_id res chain seq x y z
N MET A 1 -22.39 -7.58 52.94
CA MET A 1 -21.64 -8.40 51.96
C MET A 1 -20.98 -7.44 51.01
N ILE A 2 -19.72 -7.71 50.67
CA ILE A 2 -18.63 -6.73 50.48
C ILE A 2 -18.06 -6.37 51.85
N ASP A 3 -16.95 -7.01 52.21
CA ASP A 3 -15.82 -6.38 52.90
C ASP A 3 -14.79 -7.40 53.46
N VAL A 4 -13.60 -6.84 53.69
CA VAL A 4 -12.74 -6.94 54.88
C VAL A 4 -11.32 -7.51 54.65
N THR A 5 -10.35 -6.72 55.15
CA THR A 5 -9.11 -7.07 55.92
C THR A 5 -7.83 -7.44 55.15
N MET A 6 -6.73 -6.67 55.25
CA MET A 6 -5.79 -6.35 56.36
C MET A 6 -4.58 -7.31 56.46
N GLY A 7 -3.39 -6.71 56.45
CA GLY A 7 -2.55 -6.67 57.66
C GLY A 7 -1.17 -7.35 57.64
N LYS A 8 -0.13 -6.59 58.05
CA LYS A 8 0.75 -6.82 59.24
C LYS A 8 2.26 -6.53 59.04
N GLN A 9 2.74 -5.57 59.83
CA GLN A 9 4.00 -5.44 60.61
C GLN A 9 5.15 -6.48 60.44
N LYS A 10 6.42 -6.00 60.50
CA LYS A 10 7.30 -6.04 61.71
C LYS A 10 8.72 -5.45 61.52
N LEU A 11 9.29 -5.02 62.65
CA LEU A 11 10.62 -4.46 62.93
C LEU A 11 11.72 -5.51 63.23
N SER A 12 12.96 -5.17 62.80
CA SER A 12 14.29 -5.18 63.48
C SER A 12 15.14 -6.45 63.80
N ARG A 13 16.47 -6.21 63.62
CA ARG A 13 17.71 -6.66 64.34
C ARG A 13 18.52 -7.91 63.91
N HIS A 14 19.81 -7.68 63.57
CA HIS A 14 21.10 -8.17 64.16
C HIS A 14 22.23 -8.08 63.09
N GLN A 15 23.32 -7.32 63.27
CA GLN A 15 24.59 -7.55 63.99
C GLN A 15 25.68 -8.29 63.15
N ASP A 16 26.84 -7.61 63.01
CA ASP A 16 28.24 -8.11 63.07
C ASP A 16 29.18 -7.73 61.91
N PHE A 17 30.33 -7.14 62.28
CA PHE A 17 31.55 -6.91 61.48
C PHE A 17 32.45 -8.15 61.51
N PRO A 18 33.42 -8.28 60.57
CA PRO A 18 34.82 -8.19 60.99
C PRO A 18 35.82 -7.51 60.00
N GLU A 19 36.85 -6.89 60.62
CA GLU A 19 38.31 -6.96 60.35
C GLU A 19 38.96 -6.61 58.97
N GLN A 20 39.47 -5.36 58.91
CA GLN A 20 40.83 -4.83 58.56
C GLN A 20 41.81 -5.46 57.50
N PRO A 21 42.75 -4.64 56.95
CA PRO A 21 43.26 -4.64 55.55
C PRO A 21 44.77 -5.00 55.38
N PRO A 22 45.34 -4.97 54.16
CA PRO A 22 46.51 -4.07 53.87
C PRO A 22 46.67 -3.76 52.34
N ALA A 23 47.65 -3.04 51.79
CA ALA A 23 48.56 -1.93 52.12
C ALA A 23 49.35 -1.59 50.82
N GLY A 24 49.89 -0.37 50.70
CA GLY A 24 50.98 0.01 49.76
C GLY A 24 50.88 1.46 49.27
N TRP A 25 51.46 2.46 49.95
CA TRP A 25 52.85 2.98 49.84
C TRP A 25 53.21 3.37 48.38
N GLY A 26 53.56 4.62 48.03
CA GLY A 26 54.27 5.61 48.83
C GLY A 26 54.25 7.07 48.33
N ALA A 27 55.12 7.84 48.99
CA ALA A 27 55.06 9.24 49.36
C ALA A 27 55.67 10.22 48.32
N TRP A 28 55.03 11.39 48.14
CA TRP A 28 55.47 12.75 48.51
C TRP A 28 56.72 13.31 47.80
N ASP A 29 56.52 14.36 47.01
CA ASP A 29 57.44 15.51 46.92
C ASP A 29 56.68 16.79 46.47
N LEU A 30 56.87 17.87 47.21
CA LEU A 30 56.60 19.29 46.92
C LEU A 30 57.94 20.02 47.20
N PRO A 31 58.26 21.23 46.67
CA PRO A 31 57.44 22.22 45.95
C PRO A 31 58.15 22.97 44.77
N ALA A 32 57.41 23.77 43.98
CA ALA A 32 57.68 25.22 43.70
C ALA A 32 57.01 25.77 42.40
N LEU A 33 56.16 26.79 42.62
CA LEU A 33 55.86 28.02 41.86
C LEU A 33 55.55 28.08 40.33
N GLU A 34 54.34 28.62 40.10
CA GLU A 34 53.97 29.76 39.23
C GLU A 34 53.50 29.60 37.76
N ALA A 35 52.41 30.35 37.49
CA ALA A 35 51.75 30.71 36.24
C ALA A 35 50.74 29.72 35.61
N VAL A 36 49.48 29.75 36.09
CA VAL A 36 48.32 29.33 35.30
C VAL A 36 47.32 30.49 35.22
N ARG A 37 47.12 30.99 33.99
CA ARG A 37 46.02 31.88 33.61
C ARG A 37 44.71 31.10 33.79
N GLY A 38 43.81 31.63 34.62
CA GLY A 38 42.57 30.96 35.02
C GLY A 38 41.59 30.80 33.86
N SER A 39 41.23 29.55 33.59
CA SER A 39 40.03 29.14 32.87
C SER A 39 38.89 29.05 33.88
N PHE A 40 37.80 29.80 33.71
CA PHE A 40 36.59 29.58 34.50
C PHE A 40 35.79 28.43 33.89
N HIS A 41 35.69 27.31 34.63
CA HIS A 41 34.71 26.25 34.39
C HIS A 41 33.42 26.63 35.11
N PHE A 42 32.30 26.74 34.39
CA PHE A 42 30.98 26.68 35.02
C PHE A 42 30.51 25.23 35.06
N HIS A 43 30.20 24.75 36.27
CA HIS A 43 29.60 23.44 36.49
C HIS A 43 28.17 23.41 35.93
N SER A 44 27.89 22.43 35.07
CA SER A 44 26.52 22.00 34.78
C SER A 44 25.88 21.49 36.06
N ARG A 45 24.72 22.02 36.43
CA ARG A 45 23.88 21.43 37.47
C ARG A 45 22.93 20.46 36.78
N GLU A 46 23.15 19.16 36.96
CA GLU A 46 22.15 18.14 36.68
C GLU A 46 20.89 18.45 37.49
N VAL A 47 19.76 18.58 36.82
CA VAL A 47 18.44 18.55 37.45
C VAL A 47 18.01 17.09 37.45
N THR A 48 18.09 16.44 38.61
CA THR A 48 17.52 15.11 38.82
C THR A 48 16.00 15.25 38.88
N VAL A 49 15.28 14.60 37.96
CA VAL A 49 13.82 14.44 38.01
C VAL A 49 13.50 13.34 39.03
N PRO A 50 12.54 13.53 39.96
CA PRO A 50 12.10 12.44 40.84
C PRO A 50 11.38 11.36 40.02
N ASP A 51 11.71 10.11 40.29
CA ASP A 51 11.22 8.88 39.67
C ASP A 51 9.78 8.92 39.12
N GLY A 52 9.64 8.60 37.81
CA GLY A 52 8.38 8.16 37.21
C GLY A 52 7.91 8.93 35.97
N GLY A 53 8.73 9.00 34.91
CA GLY A 53 8.32 9.50 33.60
C GLY A 53 9.39 9.22 32.55
N ASN A 54 9.03 8.68 31.40
CA ASN A 54 9.94 8.33 30.31
C ASN A 54 10.69 9.59 29.85
N GLY A 55 12.02 9.50 29.77
CA GLY A 55 12.90 10.61 29.43
C GLY A 55 12.77 11.02 27.96
N GLU A 56 12.24 12.22 27.73
CA GLU A 56 12.47 12.98 26.51
C GLU A 56 13.75 13.80 26.68
N GLU A 57 14.70 13.67 25.74
CA GLU A 57 15.87 14.55 25.65
C GLU A 57 15.42 15.99 25.35
N MET A 58 15.59 16.89 26.32
CA MET A 58 15.36 18.32 26.12
C MET A 58 16.45 18.91 25.20
N SER A 59 16.07 19.42 24.03
CA SER A 59 16.99 20.11 23.13
C SER A 59 17.49 21.43 23.76
N TYR A 60 18.81 21.57 23.87
CA TYR A 60 19.48 22.68 24.56
C TYR A 60 19.63 23.93 23.65
N LEU A 61 19.38 25.11 24.21
CA LEU A 61 19.84 26.40 23.67
C LEU A 61 21.38 26.46 23.78
N LYS A 62 22.11 26.46 22.65
CA LYS A 62 23.58 26.58 22.64
C LYS A 62 24.00 27.98 22.20
N TYR A 63 24.76 28.68 23.06
CA TYR A 63 25.30 30.01 22.81
C TYR A 63 26.78 29.93 22.42
N TRP A 64 27.21 30.66 21.37
CA TRP A 64 28.63 30.90 21.08
C TRP A 64 28.87 32.31 20.50
N GLY A 65 29.50 33.20 21.28
CA GLY A 65 30.12 34.42 20.76
C GLY A 65 30.40 35.50 21.81
N THR A 66 31.46 36.29 21.63
CA THR A 66 31.78 37.47 22.45
C THR A 66 31.93 38.72 21.57
N ASP A 67 31.26 38.75 20.42
CA ASP A 67 31.44 39.79 19.40
C ASP A 67 30.09 40.35 18.95
N ALA A 68 29.94 41.67 19.02
CA ALA A 68 28.70 42.44 18.90
C ALA A 68 28.12 42.53 17.47
N THR A 69 28.49 41.59 16.58
CA THR A 69 28.06 41.60 15.16
C THR A 69 27.53 40.24 14.69
N LYS A 70 27.04 39.37 15.59
CA LYS A 70 26.62 38.01 15.22
C LYS A 70 25.11 37.80 15.27
N LYS A 71 24.58 37.45 14.10
CA LYS A 71 23.31 36.78 13.86
C LYS A 71 23.17 35.52 14.73
N VAL A 72 22.11 35.40 15.53
CA VAL A 72 21.71 34.21 16.30
C VAL A 72 20.57 33.45 15.61
N TRP A 73 20.82 32.22 15.18
CA TRP A 73 19.80 31.31 14.66
C TRP A 73 19.32 30.38 15.77
N VAL A 74 18.03 30.14 15.85
CA VAL A 74 17.44 29.19 16.82
C VAL A 74 16.36 28.42 16.08
N LEU A 75 16.15 27.16 16.43
CA LEU A 75 15.05 26.36 15.91
C LEU A 75 14.13 25.99 17.07
N LEU A 76 12.82 26.21 16.94
CA LEU A 76 11.84 25.90 17.98
C LEU A 76 10.79 24.91 17.44
N ASN A 77 10.49 23.87 18.20
CA ASN A 77 9.34 23.00 17.98
C ASN A 77 8.16 23.53 18.82
N ARG A 78 6.97 23.75 18.23
CA ARG A 78 5.85 24.42 18.91
C ARG A 78 5.34 23.62 20.12
N ARG A 79 5.50 22.29 20.17
CA ARG A 79 5.15 21.48 21.36
C ARG A 79 5.85 21.95 22.65
N LEU A 80 7.01 22.59 22.54
CA LEU A 80 7.73 23.14 23.70
C LEU A 80 7.18 24.50 24.18
N ILE A 81 6.47 25.24 23.33
CA ILE A 81 6.03 26.62 23.62
C ILE A 81 4.87 26.65 24.63
N GLU A 82 4.06 25.59 24.71
CA GLU A 82 2.95 25.51 25.67
C GLU A 82 3.40 25.13 27.10
N ASP A 83 4.57 24.49 27.25
CA ASP A 83 5.08 23.97 28.54
C ASP A 83 6.30 24.74 29.11
N LEU A 84 6.76 25.81 28.44
CA LEU A 84 7.88 26.65 28.89
C LEU A 84 7.48 27.60 30.03
N GLU A 85 7.34 27.10 31.26
CA GLU A 85 7.54 27.93 32.47
C GLU A 85 9.04 28.15 32.71
N VAL A 86 9.69 28.96 31.87
CA VAL A 86 11.05 29.44 32.16
C VAL A 86 10.95 30.68 33.05
N PRO A 87 11.64 30.75 34.20
CA PRO A 87 11.52 31.88 35.14
C PRO A 87 11.93 33.26 34.56
N PHE A 88 12.49 33.30 33.35
CA PHE A 88 13.01 34.48 32.68
C PHE A 88 12.33 34.77 31.33
N LEU A 89 11.43 33.89 30.87
CA LEU A 89 10.72 34.02 29.60
C LEU A 89 9.22 33.83 29.85
N LYS A 90 8.49 34.92 30.11
CA LYS A 90 7.02 34.93 30.11
C LYS A 90 6.54 35.24 28.70
N ILE A 91 6.23 34.21 27.91
CA ILE A 91 5.39 34.38 26.72
C ILE A 91 3.95 34.43 27.23
N ALA A 92 3.32 35.60 27.17
CA ALA A 92 1.92 35.76 27.54
C ALA A 92 1.01 35.39 26.36
N THR A 93 0.72 34.11 26.17
CA THR A 93 -0.36 33.67 25.26
C THR A 93 -1.67 33.66 26.05
N LYS A 94 -2.37 34.80 26.05
CA LYS A 94 -3.76 34.80 26.49
C LYS A 94 -4.63 34.36 25.32
N ALA A 95 -5.04 33.09 25.34
CA ALA A 95 -6.10 32.57 24.51
C ALA A 95 -7.37 33.41 24.72
N SER A 96 -7.75 34.19 23.71
CA SER A 96 -9.12 34.63 23.49
C SER A 96 -9.23 35.28 22.11
N THR A 97 -10.02 34.66 21.23
CA THR A 97 -10.84 35.28 20.18
C THR A 97 -10.33 36.61 19.62
N LEU A 98 -9.78 36.60 18.41
CA LEU A 98 -9.53 37.84 17.68
C LEU A 98 -10.23 37.81 16.32
N ASP A 99 -11.27 38.63 16.23
CA ASP A 99 -11.83 39.18 15.02
C ASP A 99 -10.72 39.82 14.18
N TYR A 100 -10.67 39.42 12.91
CA TYR A 100 -9.93 40.09 11.86
C TYR A 100 -10.46 41.52 11.71
N GLN A 101 -9.72 42.54 12.17
CA GLN A 101 -9.60 43.88 11.56
C GLN A 101 -8.53 44.71 12.31
N ASN A 102 -7.33 44.84 11.71
CA ASN A 102 -6.49 46.05 11.62
C ASN A 102 -4.99 45.74 11.64
N GLU A 103 -4.31 46.44 10.73
CA GLU A 103 -2.87 46.55 10.55
C GLU A 103 -2.14 46.98 11.84
N GLY A 104 -1.01 46.33 12.13
CA GLY A 104 0.07 46.85 12.97
C GLY A 104 -0.25 47.05 14.46
N THR A 105 0.02 46.03 15.29
CA THR A 105 0.07 46.19 16.76
C THR A 105 1.45 45.89 17.30
N TRP A 106 2.10 46.92 17.86
CA TRP A 106 3.32 46.83 18.66
C TRP A 106 2.98 46.45 20.09
N PHE A 107 3.72 45.53 20.71
CA PHE A 107 3.61 45.23 22.15
C PHE A 107 4.84 45.74 22.89
N GLU A 108 4.66 46.79 23.70
CA GLU A 108 5.63 47.24 24.72
C GLU A 108 5.15 46.76 26.10
N GLY A 109 5.90 45.83 26.71
CA GLY A 109 5.69 45.42 28.10
C GLY A 109 6.64 46.17 29.04
N ALA A 110 6.13 47.18 29.75
CA ALA A 110 6.87 47.85 30.83
C ALA A 110 6.89 46.96 32.09
N ILE A 111 8.09 46.70 32.63
CA ILE A 111 8.28 46.04 33.93
C ILE A 111 8.33 47.13 34.99
N ASN A 112 7.30 47.22 35.85
CA ASN A 112 7.30 48.10 37.01
C ASN A 112 7.45 47.31 38.32
N GLU A 113 8.30 47.87 39.18
CA GLU A 113 8.49 47.66 40.62
C GLU A 113 9.48 46.58 41.14
N ALA A 114 10.70 47.08 41.37
CA ALA A 114 11.46 47.05 42.62
C ALA A 114 11.84 45.68 43.24
N THR A 115 13.04 45.21 42.89
CA THR A 115 13.93 44.55 43.86
C THR A 115 15.36 45.02 43.61
N LYS A 116 15.99 45.65 44.62
CA LYS A 116 17.40 46.03 44.60
C LYS A 116 18.26 44.77 44.46
N VAL A 117 18.93 44.62 43.32
CA VAL A 117 20.12 43.76 43.20
C VAL A 117 21.27 44.65 42.74
N THR A 118 22.36 44.57 43.51
CA THR A 118 23.57 45.39 43.39
C THR A 118 24.37 45.00 42.14
N LEU A 119 24.89 46.02 41.45
CA LEU A 119 25.77 46.01 40.28
C LEU A 119 26.70 44.79 40.13
N GLY A 120 26.62 44.20 38.95
CA GLY A 120 27.51 43.21 38.36
C GLY A 120 26.88 42.76 37.05
N ASP A 121 26.87 43.63 36.04
CA ASP A 121 26.08 43.53 34.81
C ASP A 121 26.21 42.17 34.10
N PRO A 122 25.13 41.36 34.01
CA PRO A 122 24.89 40.55 32.83
C PRO A 122 24.19 41.44 31.79
N GLU A 123 24.72 41.50 30.57
CA GLU A 123 24.03 42.10 29.43
C GLU A 123 22.61 41.53 29.34
N VAL A 124 21.61 42.37 29.58
CA VAL A 124 20.20 42.00 29.41
C VAL A 124 19.91 42.03 27.92
N VAL A 125 19.98 40.85 27.27
CA VAL A 125 19.55 40.69 25.88
C VAL A 125 18.01 40.68 25.85
N LYS A 126 17.41 41.66 25.16
CA LYS A 126 15.97 41.64 24.85
C LYS A 126 15.77 40.99 23.48
N LEU A 127 15.19 39.79 23.48
CA LEU A 127 14.69 39.13 22.27
C LEU A 127 13.29 39.66 21.95
N THR A 128 13.11 40.21 20.76
CA THR A 128 11.78 40.56 20.23
C THR A 128 11.42 39.52 19.19
N VAL A 129 10.47 38.63 19.51
CA VAL A 129 9.98 37.61 18.58
C VAL A 129 8.86 38.19 17.75
N ARG A 130 9.04 38.24 16.42
CA ARG A 130 7.97 38.56 15.47
C ARG A 130 7.52 37.24 14.85
N ALA A 131 6.31 36.83 15.17
CA ALA A 131 5.69 35.74 14.45
C ALA A 131 5.42 36.19 13.01
N GLY A 132 5.92 35.46 12.02
CA GLY A 132 5.43 35.58 10.65
C GLY A 132 3.93 35.23 10.60
N GLU A 133 3.23 35.70 9.57
CA GLU A 133 1.88 35.21 9.30
C GLU A 133 1.95 33.70 8.97
N ASN A 134 1.11 32.87 9.59
CA ASN A 134 0.99 31.41 9.40
C ASN A 134 2.18 30.54 9.89
N VAL A 135 2.52 30.59 11.18
CA VAL A 135 3.54 29.70 11.80
C VAL A 135 2.98 28.28 12.01
N SER A 136 3.64 27.23 11.49
CA SER A 136 3.25 25.82 11.64
C SER A 136 3.52 25.26 13.05
N GLU A 137 2.90 24.13 13.42
CA GLU A 137 3.13 23.48 14.72
C GLU A 137 4.40 22.61 14.75
N THR A 138 4.94 22.30 13.57
CA THR A 138 5.92 21.22 13.34
C THR A 138 7.37 21.71 13.25
N GLY A 139 7.61 23.00 13.01
CA GLY A 139 8.95 23.56 12.97
C GLY A 139 8.99 25.07 12.78
N VAL A 140 9.86 25.72 13.56
CA VAL A 140 10.11 27.16 13.46
C VAL A 140 11.61 27.40 13.35
N VAL A 141 12.07 28.07 12.29
CA VAL A 141 13.45 28.57 12.19
C VAL A 141 13.48 30.06 12.48
N LEU A 142 14.43 30.52 13.29
CA LEU A 142 14.62 31.92 13.72
C LEU A 142 15.69 32.63 12.87
N ASP A 143 15.35 33.68 12.11
CA ASP A 143 16.34 34.60 11.48
C ASP A 143 16.63 35.81 12.38
N PRO A 144 17.91 36.11 12.68
CA PRO A 144 18.33 37.32 13.36
C PRO A 144 18.50 38.54 12.42
N LEU A 145 17.74 39.62 12.64
CA LEU A 145 17.99 40.92 11.99
C LEU A 145 19.13 41.71 12.66
N GLU A 146 19.81 42.56 11.88
CA GLU A 146 20.89 43.43 12.37
C GLU A 146 20.39 44.51 13.36
N ALA A 147 21.18 44.77 14.40
CA ALA A 147 20.94 45.86 15.33
C ALA A 147 21.11 47.22 14.64
N ASN A 148 20.06 48.03 14.61
CA ASN A 148 20.17 49.42 14.14
C ASN A 148 20.96 50.25 15.15
N GLU A 149 22.13 50.77 14.74
CA GLU A 149 22.92 51.75 15.50
C GLU A 149 22.18 53.10 15.57
N GLY A 150 21.29 53.24 16.55
CA GLY A 150 20.47 54.43 16.74
C GLY A 150 20.28 54.79 18.20
N THR A 151 21.35 55.30 18.83
CA THR A 151 21.41 56.08 20.09
C THR A 151 20.18 56.04 21.01
N PHE A 152 20.02 54.96 21.77
CA PHE A 152 19.54 54.98 23.17
C PHE A 152 20.21 53.78 23.88
N GLU A 153 20.58 53.95 25.16
CA GLU A 153 21.28 53.03 26.06
C GLU A 153 21.26 51.54 25.66
N ASN A 154 22.43 50.95 25.37
CA ASN A 154 22.77 49.52 25.18
C ASN A 154 21.62 48.49 25.30
N GLU A 155 20.60 48.57 24.45
CA GLU A 155 19.65 47.48 24.20
C GLU A 155 20.11 46.74 22.94
N MET A 156 20.79 45.60 23.11
CA MET A 156 20.91 44.64 22.02
C MET A 156 19.52 44.08 21.73
N ARG A 157 18.91 44.53 20.64
CA ARG A 157 17.68 43.96 20.08
C ARG A 157 18.04 42.92 19.05
N TYR A 158 17.60 41.69 19.29
CA TYR A 158 17.53 40.65 18.26
C TYR A 158 16.07 40.56 17.85
N ASP A 159 15.76 40.95 16.61
CA ASP A 159 14.49 40.53 16.00
C ASP A 159 14.66 39.07 15.57
N VAL A 160 13.63 38.28 15.82
CA VAL A 160 13.59 36.86 15.59
C VAL A 160 12.38 36.57 14.69
N ASP A 161 12.62 36.14 13.46
CA ASP A 161 11.56 35.79 12.51
C ASP A 161 11.20 34.31 12.62
N LEU A 162 9.93 34.00 12.95
CA LEU A 162 9.40 32.63 12.90
C LEU A 162 9.06 32.27 11.45
N LEU A 163 9.79 31.31 10.87
CA LEU A 163 9.56 30.88 9.50
C LEU A 163 8.81 29.55 9.43
N PRO A 164 7.73 29.46 8.64
CA PRO A 164 6.98 28.23 8.51
C PRO A 164 7.77 27.26 7.65
N VAL A 165 8.06 26.08 8.19
CA VAL A 165 8.65 24.97 7.45
C VAL A 165 7.80 23.75 7.74
N ASP A 166 7.60 22.89 6.75
CA ASP A 166 6.91 21.64 6.96
C ASP A 166 7.29 20.54 5.97
N LEU A 167 7.05 19.30 6.36
CA LEU A 167 7.26 18.09 5.57
C LEU A 167 6.02 17.20 5.73
N ALA A 168 5.34 16.89 4.63
CA ALA A 168 4.06 16.19 4.66
C ALA A 168 3.97 15.08 3.61
N VAL A 169 3.13 14.10 3.92
CA VAL A 169 2.70 13.00 3.05
C VAL A 169 1.17 12.91 3.15
N ASP A 170 0.54 12.14 2.26
CA ASP A 170 -0.88 11.77 2.33
C ASP A 170 -1.09 10.73 3.44
N ALA A 171 -0.90 11.18 4.69
CA ALA A 171 -0.71 10.32 5.85
C ALA A 171 -1.93 9.42 6.11
N ASN A 172 -3.12 9.92 5.80
CA ASN A 172 -4.37 9.22 6.02
C ASN A 172 -4.93 8.60 4.73
N ARG A 173 -4.22 8.62 3.58
CA ARG A 173 -4.68 8.05 2.29
C ARG A 173 -6.06 8.56 1.85
N ASP A 174 -6.28 9.86 1.92
CA ASP A 174 -7.51 10.51 1.46
C ASP A 174 -7.34 11.28 0.14
N GLY A 175 -6.13 11.30 -0.42
CA GLY A 175 -5.81 12.00 -1.66
C GLY A 175 -5.23 13.39 -1.44
N GLU A 176 -5.20 13.91 -0.21
CA GLU A 176 -4.71 15.24 0.11
C GLU A 176 -3.40 15.20 0.92
N VAL A 177 -2.50 16.15 0.66
CA VAL A 177 -1.30 16.34 1.48
C VAL A 177 -1.50 17.58 2.35
N GLU A 178 -1.75 17.36 3.63
CA GLU A 178 -2.02 18.45 4.58
C GLU A 178 -0.75 18.91 5.31
N PHE A 179 -0.51 20.23 5.31
CA PHE A 179 0.53 20.87 6.10
C PHE A 179 -0.03 21.45 7.41
N GLY A 180 0.83 21.54 8.43
CA GLY A 180 0.61 22.22 9.70
C GLY A 180 0.66 21.27 10.91
N ILE A 181 0.27 20.01 10.72
CA ILE A 181 0.25 18.95 11.75
C ILE A 181 0.69 17.63 11.09
N ASP A 182 1.81 17.06 11.54
CA ASP A 182 2.18 15.68 11.19
C ASP A 182 1.15 14.71 11.77
N GLN A 183 0.44 14.00 10.89
CA GLN A 183 -0.55 12.99 11.27
C GLN A 183 0.08 11.60 11.51
N THR A 184 1.35 11.44 11.18
CA THR A 184 2.07 10.17 11.36
C THR A 184 2.69 10.05 12.75
N SER A 185 3.04 8.83 13.13
CA SER A 185 3.77 8.58 14.38
C SER A 185 4.58 7.28 14.28
N SER A 186 5.39 6.98 15.29
CA SER A 186 6.08 5.68 15.37
C SER A 186 5.11 4.49 15.47
N ALA A 187 3.88 4.72 15.94
CA ALA A 187 2.81 3.73 16.05
C ALA A 187 1.95 3.65 14.78
N THR A 188 1.78 4.78 14.09
CA THR A 188 1.01 4.95 12.85
C THR A 188 1.88 5.65 11.79
N PRO A 189 2.95 4.98 11.32
CA PRO A 189 3.82 5.56 10.29
C PRO A 189 3.11 5.54 8.93
N TYR A 190 3.45 6.45 8.03
CA TYR A 190 3.06 6.34 6.63
C TYR A 190 3.69 5.09 6.02
N ARG A 191 2.83 4.15 5.60
CA ARG A 191 3.24 2.83 5.10
C ARG A 191 3.27 2.85 3.59
N PHE A 192 4.41 2.47 3.02
CA PHE A 192 4.57 2.34 1.59
C PHE A 192 5.50 1.17 1.26
N TRP A 193 5.54 0.76 0.00
CA TRP A 193 6.37 -0.38 -0.39
C TRP A 193 7.70 0.06 -1.00
N ILE A 194 8.63 -0.90 -1.07
CA ILE A 194 9.83 -0.79 -1.89
C ILE A 194 9.48 -1.09 -3.34
N ASN A 195 10.03 -0.31 -4.26
CA ASN A 195 9.85 -0.49 -5.71
C ASN A 195 10.81 -1.57 -6.20
N ASN A 196 10.45 -2.84 -5.94
CA ASN A 196 11.33 -3.99 -6.11
C ASN A 196 10.95 -4.90 -7.29
N ASP A 197 10.01 -4.45 -8.11
CA ASP A 197 9.62 -5.06 -9.38
C ASP A 197 10.33 -4.39 -10.57
N ASP A 198 9.88 -4.74 -11.78
CA ASP A 198 10.42 -4.28 -13.06
C ASP A 198 9.23 -3.90 -13.95
N ASP A 199 8.99 -2.60 -14.05
CA ASP A 199 7.95 -1.99 -14.87
C ASP A 199 8.57 -1.26 -16.07
N SER A 200 9.65 -1.80 -16.65
CA SER A 200 10.35 -1.17 -17.77
C SER A 200 9.55 -1.12 -19.09
N GLU A 201 8.54 -1.99 -19.24
CA GLU A 201 7.66 -2.03 -20.40
C GLU A 201 6.33 -1.31 -20.15
N GLU A 202 5.86 -0.55 -21.15
CA GLU A 202 4.57 0.15 -21.09
C GLU A 202 3.40 -0.80 -21.39
N ASP A 203 2.37 -0.74 -20.55
CA ASP A 203 1.12 -1.48 -20.73
C ASP A 203 1.25 -3.02 -20.80
N GLU A 204 2.33 -3.57 -20.22
CA GLU A 204 2.59 -4.99 -20.06
C GLU A 204 3.00 -5.33 -18.61
N GLU A 205 2.99 -6.62 -18.26
CA GLU A 205 3.47 -7.11 -16.95
C GLU A 205 4.64 -8.07 -17.21
N GLU A 206 5.80 -7.81 -16.58
CA GLU A 206 6.93 -8.73 -16.65
C GLU A 206 6.79 -9.84 -15.61
N TYR A 207 6.79 -11.09 -16.09
CA TYR A 207 6.67 -12.29 -15.23
C TYR A 207 8.03 -12.87 -14.79
N GLY A 208 9.11 -12.11 -14.95
CA GLY A 208 10.48 -12.48 -14.58
C GLY A 208 10.71 -12.52 -13.06
N GLU A 209 11.85 -13.08 -12.65
CA GLU A 209 12.34 -12.86 -11.28
C GLU A 209 12.72 -11.38 -11.15
N ASP A 210 12.37 -10.76 -10.00
CA ASP A 210 12.70 -9.38 -9.54
C ASP A 210 14.23 -9.11 -9.54
N SER A 211 14.89 -9.26 -10.69
CA SER A 211 16.34 -9.35 -10.81
C SER A 211 16.98 -8.00 -11.10
N GLN A 212 16.21 -7.04 -11.60
CA GLN A 212 16.54 -5.63 -11.75
C GLN A 212 15.42 -4.80 -11.12
N PRO A 213 15.47 -4.53 -9.81
CA PRO A 213 14.43 -3.76 -9.15
C PRO A 213 14.50 -2.27 -9.55
N ASP A 214 13.39 -1.66 -9.95
CA ASP A 214 13.34 -0.31 -10.52
C ASP A 214 14.04 0.76 -9.65
N HIS A 215 13.98 0.64 -8.30
CA HIS A 215 14.66 1.57 -7.40
C HIS A 215 16.21 1.62 -7.52
N VAL A 216 16.84 0.73 -8.29
CA VAL A 216 18.30 0.76 -8.55
C VAL A 216 18.67 1.44 -9.87
N ASP A 217 17.72 1.67 -10.76
CA ASP A 217 17.99 2.09 -12.14
C ASP A 217 18.45 3.55 -12.23
N GLY A 218 17.99 4.37 -11.28
CA GLY A 218 18.26 5.81 -11.27
C GLY A 218 17.57 6.57 -12.40
N ILE A 219 16.57 5.96 -13.03
CA ILE A 219 15.59 6.54 -13.96
C ILE A 219 14.19 6.04 -13.59
N ILE A 220 13.15 6.64 -14.19
CA ILE A 220 11.77 6.12 -14.17
C ILE A 220 11.54 5.53 -15.57
N PRO A 221 11.59 4.21 -15.76
CA PRO A 221 11.67 3.62 -17.10
C PRO A 221 10.36 3.71 -17.90
N SER A 222 9.21 3.77 -17.22
CA SER A 222 7.90 3.87 -17.87
C SER A 222 6.88 4.65 -17.01
N GLN A 223 5.72 4.99 -17.58
CA GLN A 223 4.60 5.56 -16.82
C GLN A 223 3.95 4.55 -15.87
N ARG A 224 4.15 3.26 -16.13
CA ARG A 224 3.62 2.17 -15.31
C ARG A 224 4.31 2.15 -13.94
N ASP A 225 5.64 2.28 -13.94
CA ASP A 225 6.48 2.37 -12.74
C ASP A 225 6.00 3.44 -11.74
N LEU A 226 5.32 4.50 -12.21
CA LEU A 226 4.79 5.54 -11.34
C LEU A 226 3.77 5.05 -10.29
N GLU A 227 3.17 3.86 -10.43
CA GLU A 227 2.32 3.29 -9.39
C GLU A 227 3.09 2.98 -8.09
N ASP A 228 4.42 2.84 -8.17
CA ASP A 228 5.36 2.60 -7.06
C ASP A 228 5.89 3.87 -6.40
N PHE A 229 5.26 5.01 -6.69
CA PHE A 229 5.66 6.32 -6.16
C PHE A 229 4.56 6.90 -5.28
N ALA A 230 5.00 7.60 -4.22
CA ALA A 230 4.15 8.35 -3.32
C ALA A 230 4.61 9.81 -3.24
N ARG A 231 3.66 10.71 -2.99
CA ARG A 231 3.94 12.14 -2.79
C ARG A 231 4.60 12.37 -1.44
N ILE A 232 5.64 13.21 -1.43
CA ILE A 232 6.20 13.82 -0.23
C ILE A 232 6.49 15.28 -0.53
N GLN A 233 5.90 16.19 0.25
CA GLN A 233 5.90 17.60 -0.08
C GLN A 233 6.59 18.42 1.01
N LEU A 234 7.26 19.48 0.58
CA LEU A 234 7.90 20.44 1.47
C LEU A 234 7.19 21.79 1.36
N MET A 235 7.01 22.43 2.50
CA MET A 235 6.67 23.84 2.56
C MET A 235 7.84 24.56 3.25
N VAL A 236 8.35 25.61 2.62
CA VAL A 236 9.41 26.43 3.20
C VAL A 236 9.05 27.88 2.97
N GLY A 237 8.59 28.57 4.02
CA GLY A 237 8.43 30.01 4.04
C GLY A 237 9.72 30.70 4.48
N GLY A 238 10.07 31.79 3.81
CA GLY A 238 11.32 32.49 4.04
C GLY A 238 12.56 31.72 3.54
N PHE A 239 13.74 32.30 3.74
CA PHE A 239 15.04 31.81 3.24
C PHE A 239 15.16 31.52 1.74
N HIS A 240 14.19 31.91 0.92
CA HIS A 240 14.19 31.57 -0.51
C HIS A 240 15.47 32.01 -1.22
N GLU A 241 15.94 33.23 -0.97
CA GLU A 241 17.19 33.73 -1.56
C GLU A 241 18.44 33.02 -0.99
N GLN A 242 18.44 32.66 0.29
CA GLN A 242 19.52 31.95 0.95
C GLN A 242 19.62 30.50 0.48
N LEU A 243 18.49 29.84 0.23
CA LEU A 243 18.41 28.50 -0.36
C LEU A 243 18.84 28.53 -1.84
N LYS A 244 18.35 29.52 -2.61
CA LYS A 244 18.74 29.74 -4.02
C LYS A 244 20.22 30.07 -4.20
N SER A 245 20.84 30.78 -3.25
CA SER A 245 22.27 31.07 -3.27
C SER A 245 23.15 29.96 -2.66
N GLY A 246 22.55 29.03 -1.90
CA GLY A 246 23.25 28.00 -1.15
C GLY A 246 23.91 28.51 0.14
N GLU A 247 23.60 29.73 0.59
CA GLU A 247 24.02 30.22 1.91
C GLU A 247 23.43 29.35 3.03
N ILE A 248 22.15 28.98 2.89
CA ILE A 248 21.48 27.98 3.71
C ILE A 248 21.26 26.74 2.85
N GLN A 249 21.55 25.58 3.43
CA GLN A 249 21.33 24.27 2.82
C GLN A 249 20.28 23.52 3.62
N LEU A 250 19.43 22.78 2.93
CA LEU A 250 18.44 21.88 3.52
C LEU A 250 18.83 20.44 3.21
N THR A 251 18.94 19.61 4.25
CA THR A 251 19.18 18.17 4.15
C THR A 251 17.96 17.41 4.65
N MET A 252 17.38 16.54 3.83
CA MET A 252 16.40 15.56 4.28
C MET A 252 17.13 14.31 4.78
N LYS A 253 16.83 13.83 5.99
CA LYS A 253 17.48 12.65 6.57
C LYS A 253 16.58 11.90 7.54
N PHE A 254 16.86 10.61 7.78
CA PHE A 254 16.29 9.93 8.93
C PHE A 254 16.91 10.44 10.23
N LYS A 255 16.08 10.66 11.24
CA LYS A 255 16.49 11.14 12.55
C LYS A 255 17.19 10.03 13.34
N GLU A 256 18.31 10.40 13.96
CA GLU A 256 19.10 9.48 14.78
C GLU A 256 18.25 8.92 15.93
N GLY A 257 18.42 7.62 16.22
CA GLY A 257 17.69 6.93 17.30
C GLY A 257 16.26 6.50 16.95
N THR A 258 15.71 6.88 15.79
CA THR A 258 14.35 6.48 15.36
C THR A 258 14.32 5.31 14.37
N VAL A 259 15.47 4.99 13.78
CA VAL A 259 15.59 4.04 12.67
C VAL A 259 15.53 2.59 13.16
N GLU A 260 14.66 1.80 12.53
CA GLU A 260 14.66 0.33 12.62
C GLU A 260 14.82 -0.28 11.21
N GLY A 261 15.72 -1.24 11.06
CA GLY A 261 16.08 -1.81 9.75
C GLY A 261 17.07 -0.91 9.00
N ASN A 262 16.99 -0.89 7.67
CA ASN A 262 17.85 -0.07 6.81
C ASN A 262 17.00 0.74 5.83
N PRO A 263 16.05 1.58 6.30
CA PRO A 263 15.17 2.31 5.40
C PRO A 263 15.98 3.15 4.41
N ALA A 264 15.55 3.13 3.15
CA ALA A 264 16.10 3.99 2.12
C ALA A 264 15.00 4.41 1.14
N LEU A 265 15.09 5.66 0.69
CA LEU A 265 14.16 6.26 -0.27
C LEU A 265 14.94 7.00 -1.36
N ASN A 266 14.42 6.94 -2.58
CA ASN A 266 14.86 7.75 -3.70
C ASN A 266 13.85 8.89 -3.89
N LEU A 267 14.34 10.13 -3.96
CA LEU A 267 13.56 11.36 -4.09
C LEU A 267 13.61 11.84 -5.53
N TRP A 268 12.44 12.15 -6.06
CA TRP A 268 12.21 12.55 -7.43
C TRP A 268 11.47 13.88 -7.48
N LEU A 269 11.73 14.69 -8.50
CA LEU A 269 10.93 15.90 -8.71
C LEU A 269 9.50 15.49 -9.08
N HIS A 270 8.53 16.12 -8.44
CA HIS A 270 7.14 15.99 -8.84
C HIS A 270 6.83 17.08 -9.87
N LEU A 271 6.60 16.67 -11.12
CA LEU A 271 6.39 17.56 -12.27
C LEU A 271 4.91 17.83 -12.57
N ASP A 272 4.10 17.71 -11.52
CA ASP A 272 2.76 18.28 -11.41
C ASP A 272 2.87 19.66 -10.74
N GLU A 273 2.22 20.65 -11.32
CA GLU A 273 2.32 22.05 -10.88
C GLU A 273 1.63 22.28 -9.53
N ASP A 274 0.63 21.48 -9.22
CA ASP A 274 -0.16 21.58 -7.97
C ASP A 274 0.29 20.55 -6.92
N GLY A 275 1.18 19.62 -7.29
CA GLY A 275 1.66 18.55 -6.42
C GLY A 275 0.62 17.47 -6.15
N ASP A 276 -0.37 17.33 -7.03
CA ASP A 276 -1.49 16.43 -6.87
C ASP A 276 -1.20 15.04 -7.49
N ARG A 277 -2.23 14.21 -7.66
CA ARG A 277 -2.11 12.83 -8.11
C ARG A 277 -2.08 12.68 -9.62
N ASP A 278 -1.92 13.75 -10.39
CA ASP A 278 -1.98 13.68 -11.86
C ASP A 278 -0.87 12.81 -12.47
N TYR A 279 0.22 12.55 -11.74
CA TYR A 279 1.20 11.55 -12.15
C TYR A 279 0.63 10.12 -12.25
N LEU A 280 -0.48 9.83 -11.55
CA LEU A 280 -1.24 8.58 -11.61
C LEU A 280 -2.51 8.67 -12.47
N LEU A 281 -3.01 9.88 -12.74
CA LEU A 281 -4.33 10.10 -13.37
C LEU A 281 -4.25 10.60 -14.81
N ASP A 282 -3.17 11.31 -15.18
CA ASP A 282 -3.01 11.93 -16.51
C ASP A 282 -1.74 11.44 -17.21
N GLU A 283 -1.91 10.84 -18.39
CA GLU A 283 -0.81 10.27 -19.18
C GLU A 283 0.22 11.32 -19.62
N GLN A 284 -0.18 12.58 -19.84
CA GLN A 284 0.73 13.64 -20.26
C GLN A 284 1.56 14.16 -19.08
N ILE A 285 0.99 14.21 -17.88
CA ILE A 285 1.70 14.60 -16.66
C ILE A 285 2.62 13.46 -16.21
N ALA A 286 2.15 12.22 -16.22
CA ALA A 286 2.96 11.02 -16.01
C ALA A 286 4.21 11.02 -16.91
N ALA A 287 4.04 11.22 -18.23
CA ALA A 287 5.13 11.23 -19.21
C ALA A 287 6.22 12.28 -18.93
N ARG A 288 5.93 13.36 -18.18
CA ARG A 288 6.94 14.37 -17.82
C ARG A 288 8.02 13.78 -16.92
N HIS A 289 7.69 12.79 -16.08
CA HIS A 289 8.60 12.23 -15.10
C HIS A 289 9.67 11.32 -15.72
N LEU A 290 9.42 10.76 -16.91
CA LEU A 290 10.34 9.84 -17.58
C LEU A 290 11.67 10.46 -18.03
N VAL A 291 11.75 11.80 -18.06
CA VAL A 291 13.01 12.51 -18.39
C VAL A 291 13.92 12.70 -17.17
N LEU A 292 13.43 12.36 -15.98
CA LEU A 292 14.18 12.48 -14.74
C LEU A 292 15.25 11.38 -14.64
N GLY A 293 16.31 11.68 -13.91
CA GLY A 293 17.34 10.71 -13.60
C GLY A 293 18.21 11.17 -12.44
N ASN A 294 18.94 10.23 -11.85
CA ASN A 294 19.78 10.42 -10.66
C ASN A 294 18.98 10.97 -9.46
N PRO A 295 18.10 10.17 -8.85
CA PRO A 295 17.29 10.62 -7.73
C PRO A 295 18.14 11.01 -6.51
N GLY A 296 17.58 11.86 -5.67
CA GLY A 296 18.18 12.16 -4.37
C GLY A 296 18.00 10.98 -3.42
N ARG A 297 19.07 10.41 -2.88
CA ARG A 297 18.97 9.21 -2.02
C ARG A 297 19.11 9.55 -0.54
N VAL A 298 18.13 9.14 0.25
CA VAL A 298 18.18 9.17 1.72
C VAL A 298 18.26 7.74 2.22
N THR A 299 19.18 7.46 3.15
CA THR A 299 19.36 6.15 3.76
C THR A 299 19.35 6.28 5.28
N ALA A 300 19.25 5.14 5.97
CA ALA A 300 19.36 5.02 7.42
C ALA A 300 20.52 5.81 8.06
N SER A 301 21.61 6.06 7.33
CA SER A 301 22.82 6.71 7.84
C SER A 301 23.26 7.94 7.03
N SER A 302 22.58 8.28 5.93
CA SER A 302 22.94 9.39 5.05
C SER A 302 21.72 10.19 4.62
N GLY A 303 21.78 11.51 4.80
CA GLY A 303 20.78 12.43 4.26
C GLY A 303 21.08 12.86 2.83
N TYR A 304 20.07 13.46 2.18
CA TYR A 304 20.18 14.11 0.89
C TYR A 304 20.09 15.62 1.04
N THR A 305 21.09 16.36 0.53
CA THR A 305 21.11 17.83 0.57
C THR A 305 20.66 18.39 -0.76
N PHE A 306 19.60 19.20 -0.75
CA PHE A 306 19.05 19.81 -1.95
C PHE A 306 20.02 20.87 -2.52
N LEU A 307 20.34 20.75 -3.80
CA LEU A 307 21.21 21.70 -4.50
C LEU A 307 20.50 23.04 -4.75
N PRO A 308 21.23 24.16 -4.90
CA PRO A 308 20.65 25.45 -5.28
C PRO A 308 19.71 25.40 -6.50
N SER A 309 20.04 24.57 -7.50
CA SER A 309 19.24 24.37 -8.72
C SER A 309 17.86 23.76 -8.47
N PHE A 310 17.68 23.06 -7.35
CA PHE A 310 16.35 22.67 -6.88
C PHE A 310 15.57 23.97 -6.65
N TRP A 311 15.99 24.82 -5.71
CA TRP A 311 15.26 26.01 -5.30
C TRP A 311 15.05 27.04 -6.42
N THR A 312 16.02 27.22 -7.33
CA THR A 312 15.91 28.15 -8.47
C THR A 312 15.01 27.62 -9.60
N GLY A 313 14.59 26.35 -9.56
CA GLY A 313 13.84 25.71 -10.64
C GLY A 313 14.67 25.41 -11.90
N GLU A 314 15.95 25.77 -11.92
CA GLU A 314 16.84 25.50 -13.06
C GLU A 314 17.04 24.00 -13.33
N ALA A 315 16.68 23.14 -12.36
CA ALA A 315 16.73 21.69 -12.51
C ALA A 315 15.77 21.15 -13.59
N ASN A 316 14.59 21.76 -13.79
CA ASN A 316 13.62 21.30 -14.78
C ASN A 316 12.66 22.44 -15.21
N PRO A 317 12.37 22.62 -16.51
CA PRO A 317 11.47 23.67 -16.98
C PRO A 317 10.02 23.57 -16.46
N ASN A 318 9.56 22.38 -16.08
CA ASN A 318 8.23 22.16 -15.50
C ASN A 318 8.24 22.23 -13.96
N TYR A 319 9.30 22.77 -13.36
CA TYR A 319 9.47 22.82 -11.92
C TYR A 319 9.93 24.22 -11.50
N PRO A 320 8.99 25.16 -11.28
CA PRO A 320 9.29 26.57 -11.09
C PRO A 320 10.09 26.86 -9.81
N GLU A 321 10.69 28.05 -9.76
CA GLU A 321 11.42 28.50 -8.58
C GLU A 321 10.52 28.64 -7.35
N ILE A 322 11.10 28.46 -6.16
CA ILE A 322 10.41 28.77 -4.91
C ILE A 322 10.28 30.30 -4.74
N THR A 323 9.11 30.76 -4.32
CA THR A 323 8.86 32.19 -4.05
C THR A 323 8.02 32.39 -2.80
N SER A 324 7.93 33.63 -2.31
CA SER A 324 7.01 33.95 -1.21
C SER A 324 5.54 33.74 -1.57
N GLY A 325 5.18 33.84 -2.85
CA GLY A 325 3.82 33.54 -3.34
C GLY A 325 3.56 32.06 -3.60
N ASN A 326 4.62 31.25 -3.70
CA ASN A 326 4.56 29.79 -3.84
C ASN A 326 5.69 29.15 -2.99
N PRO A 327 5.46 28.95 -1.69
CA PRO A 327 6.46 28.43 -0.76
C PRO A 327 6.57 26.90 -0.78
N TYR A 328 5.88 26.22 -1.70
CA TYR A 328 5.78 24.76 -1.74
C TYR A 328 6.76 24.17 -2.74
N ARG A 329 7.24 22.97 -2.43
CA ARG A 329 8.11 22.16 -3.27
C ARG A 329 7.68 20.72 -3.22
N TYR A 330 7.23 20.22 -4.37
CA TYR A 330 6.65 18.89 -4.49
C TYR A 330 7.70 17.87 -4.92
N LEU A 331 7.74 16.72 -4.24
CA LEU A 331 8.56 15.58 -4.59
C LEU A 331 7.68 14.32 -4.65
N LEU A 332 8.17 13.35 -5.41
CA LEU A 332 7.76 11.95 -5.29
C LEU A 332 8.88 11.19 -4.59
N PHE A 333 8.53 10.08 -3.96
CA PHE A 333 9.50 9.09 -3.50
C PHE A 333 9.06 7.68 -3.83
N GLU A 334 10.04 6.81 -4.02
CA GLU A 334 9.90 5.36 -4.06
C GLU A 334 10.73 4.73 -2.93
N GLY A 335 10.30 3.58 -2.43
CA GLY A 335 11.07 2.84 -1.43
C GLY A 335 12.23 2.07 -2.07
N ALA A 336 13.44 2.23 -1.53
CA ALA A 336 14.64 1.55 -2.02
C ALA A 336 15.19 0.50 -1.04
N SER A 337 14.71 0.47 0.21
CA SER A 337 15.05 -0.59 1.16
C SER A 337 14.09 -0.61 2.35
N ILE A 338 13.85 -1.81 2.89
CA ILE A 338 12.91 -2.07 4.00
C ILE A 338 13.42 -1.45 5.30
N GLY A 339 12.51 -0.82 6.04
CA GLY A 339 12.75 -0.29 7.37
C GLY A 339 11.81 0.85 7.69
N LYS A 340 11.93 1.38 8.90
CA LYS A 340 11.12 2.53 9.36
C LYS A 340 11.96 3.56 10.10
N GLY A 341 11.49 4.80 10.13
CA GLY A 341 12.12 5.88 10.89
C GLY A 341 11.38 7.20 10.73
N GLU A 342 11.75 8.17 11.57
CA GLU A 342 11.28 9.56 11.48
C GLU A 342 12.15 10.30 10.45
N LEU A 343 11.55 10.83 9.39
CA LEU A 343 12.22 11.66 8.39
C LEU A 343 12.16 13.12 8.85
N VAL A 344 13.27 13.85 8.80
CA VAL A 344 13.39 15.24 9.26
C VAL A 344 14.10 16.12 8.23
N LEU A 345 13.91 17.44 8.36
CA LEU A 345 14.64 18.46 7.61
C LEU A 345 15.70 19.13 8.49
N GLU A 346 16.97 19.02 8.10
CA GLU A 346 18.13 19.60 8.77
C GLU A 346 18.63 20.84 8.01
N PHE A 347 18.66 21.99 8.68
CA PHE A 347 19.15 23.25 8.12
C PHE A 347 20.64 23.44 8.44
N LYS A 348 21.41 23.84 7.44
CA LYS A 348 22.86 24.08 7.57
C LYS A 348 23.28 25.41 6.98
N LYS A 349 24.32 26.00 7.57
CA LYS A 349 25.09 27.10 6.99
C LYS A 349 26.55 26.68 6.90
N GLY A 350 27.00 26.34 5.69
CA GLY A 350 28.27 25.62 5.51
C GLY A 350 28.24 24.29 6.26
N ASN A 351 29.18 24.07 7.19
CA ASN A 351 29.22 22.84 8.00
C ASN A 351 28.47 22.93 9.33
N GLU A 352 27.93 24.11 9.66
CA GLU A 352 27.20 24.32 10.91
C GLU A 352 25.75 23.88 10.75
N VAL A 353 25.31 22.94 11.59
CA VAL A 353 23.89 22.57 11.71
C VAL A 353 23.19 23.63 12.54
N LEU A 354 22.20 24.28 11.93
CA LEU A 354 21.37 25.31 12.56
C LEU A 354 20.22 24.69 13.35
N GLY A 355 19.71 23.54 12.90
CA GLY A 355 18.67 22.77 13.59
C GLY A 355 18.01 21.70 12.71
N GLU A 356 17.22 20.85 13.33
CA GLU A 356 16.34 19.85 12.69
C GLU A 356 14.88 20.11 13.04
N GLY A 357 14.01 20.24 12.05
CA GLY A 357 12.58 20.49 12.27
C GLY A 357 11.72 19.87 11.19
N CYS A 358 10.41 19.79 11.48
CA CYS A 358 9.39 19.10 10.67
C CYS A 358 9.68 17.61 10.57
N SER A 359 8.65 16.78 10.66
CA SER A 359 8.86 15.35 10.51
C SER A 359 7.65 14.63 9.96
N CYS A 360 7.93 13.46 9.40
CA CYS A 360 6.95 12.43 9.14
C CYS A 360 7.59 11.05 9.37
N TRP A 361 6.86 10.14 9.99
CA TRP A 361 7.26 8.75 10.18
C TRP A 361 6.93 7.93 8.94
N ILE A 362 7.92 7.22 8.41
CA ILE A 362 7.78 6.35 7.23
C ILE A 362 8.10 4.91 7.62
N ASN A 363 7.36 3.95 7.07
CA ASN A 363 7.62 2.52 7.16
C ASN A 363 7.57 1.87 5.77
N LEU A 364 8.74 1.50 5.25
CA LEU A 364 8.93 0.86 3.96
C LEU A 364 8.92 -0.66 4.11
N LEU A 365 8.04 -1.30 3.37
CA LEU A 365 7.79 -2.74 3.40
C LEU A 365 8.02 -3.36 2.03
N ASP A 366 8.18 -4.67 1.96
CA ASP A 366 7.90 -5.38 0.70
C ASP A 366 6.38 -5.39 0.49
N VAL A 367 5.89 -5.09 -0.71
CA VAL A 367 4.45 -5.06 -1.00
C VAL A 367 3.78 -6.40 -0.63
N ARG A 368 4.50 -7.52 -0.73
CA ARG A 368 4.02 -8.86 -0.35
C ARG A 368 3.81 -9.01 1.16
N ASN A 369 4.40 -8.16 1.99
CA ASN A 369 4.07 -8.10 3.42
C ASN A 369 2.80 -7.30 3.71
N MET A 370 2.29 -6.51 2.76
CA MET A 370 1.13 -5.63 2.96
C MET A 370 -0.22 -6.29 2.66
N TYR A 371 -0.23 -7.51 2.11
CA TYR A 371 -1.44 -8.29 1.87
C TYR A 371 -1.32 -9.76 2.25
N GLN A 372 -2.46 -10.42 2.46
CA GLN A 372 -2.52 -11.83 2.85
C GLN A 372 -2.56 -12.75 1.62
N ARG A 373 -2.04 -13.97 1.77
CA ARG A 373 -2.06 -14.99 0.71
C ARG A 373 -2.55 -16.31 1.26
N ALA A 374 -3.54 -16.89 0.61
CA ALA A 374 -4.02 -18.23 0.89
C ALA A 374 -3.91 -19.10 -0.37
N LYS A 375 -3.79 -20.42 -0.19
CA LYS A 375 -3.86 -21.37 -1.30
C LYS A 375 -4.81 -22.51 -1.00
N ILE A 376 -5.48 -22.99 -2.04
CA ILE A 376 -6.35 -24.16 -1.98
C ILE A 376 -5.50 -25.43 -1.94
N THR A 377 -5.92 -26.40 -1.14
CA THR A 377 -5.25 -27.70 -1.03
C THR A 377 -6.10 -28.82 -1.62
N PRO A 378 -5.48 -29.83 -2.28
CA PRO A 378 -4.07 -29.85 -2.67
C PRO A 378 -3.78 -28.78 -3.75
N ASP A 379 -2.60 -28.15 -3.65
CA ASP A 379 -2.14 -27.13 -4.61
C ASP A 379 -1.44 -27.76 -5.82
N ASP A 380 -0.97 -29.01 -5.67
CA ASP A 380 -0.38 -29.79 -6.75
C ASP A 380 -1.48 -30.27 -7.73
N PRO A 381 -1.43 -29.85 -9.01
CA PRO A 381 -2.33 -30.34 -10.06
C PRO A 381 -2.42 -31.87 -10.16
N ASP A 382 -1.31 -32.59 -9.94
CA ASP A 382 -1.24 -34.04 -10.11
C ASP A 382 -1.88 -34.80 -8.94
N ALA A 383 -2.28 -34.10 -7.88
CA ALA A 383 -3.09 -34.66 -6.81
C ALA A 383 -4.57 -34.91 -7.21
N PHE A 384 -4.98 -34.45 -8.39
CA PHE A 384 -6.32 -34.64 -8.92
C PHE A 384 -6.34 -35.80 -9.92
N THR A 385 -7.23 -36.77 -9.71
CA THR A 385 -7.48 -37.79 -10.73
C THR A 385 -8.19 -37.17 -11.92
N GLU A 386 -7.59 -37.29 -13.11
CA GLU A 386 -8.23 -36.88 -14.35
C GLU A 386 -9.48 -37.73 -14.61
N PRO A 387 -10.68 -37.12 -14.72
CA PRO A 387 -11.90 -37.86 -14.94
C PRO A 387 -11.87 -38.70 -16.22
N SER A 388 -11.20 -38.23 -17.27
CA SER A 388 -11.04 -38.92 -18.55
C SER A 388 -10.26 -40.23 -18.44
N ASP A 389 -9.39 -40.40 -17.45
CA ASP A 389 -8.60 -41.63 -17.25
C ASP A 389 -9.32 -42.63 -16.32
N PHE A 390 -10.37 -42.18 -15.63
CA PHE A 390 -11.11 -43.02 -14.71
C PHE A 390 -12.18 -43.84 -15.44
N VAL A 391 -11.88 -45.10 -15.74
CA VAL A 391 -12.80 -46.04 -16.42
C VAL A 391 -13.99 -46.43 -15.53
N GLY A 392 -13.79 -46.51 -14.22
CA GLY A 392 -14.81 -46.89 -13.24
C GLY A 392 -14.96 -48.41 -13.07
N ASP A 393 -16.17 -48.84 -12.73
CA ASP A 393 -16.53 -50.24 -12.45
C ASP A 393 -17.53 -50.73 -13.52
N PRO A 394 -17.22 -51.78 -14.29
CA PRO A 394 -18.12 -52.30 -15.33
C PRO A 394 -19.46 -52.82 -14.78
N PHE A 395 -19.54 -53.13 -13.49
CA PHE A 395 -20.78 -53.53 -12.82
C PHE A 395 -21.52 -52.37 -12.14
N ASN A 396 -20.90 -51.20 -12.07
CA ASN A 396 -21.49 -49.98 -11.54
C ASN A 396 -21.12 -48.78 -12.44
N PRO A 397 -21.88 -48.56 -13.54
CA PRO A 397 -21.58 -47.50 -14.51
C PRO A 397 -21.87 -46.09 -13.98
N THR A 398 -22.17 -45.93 -12.69
CA THR A 398 -22.45 -44.62 -12.06
C THR A 398 -21.38 -44.21 -11.06
N VAL A 399 -20.32 -45.01 -10.89
CA VAL A 399 -19.19 -44.66 -10.03
C VAL A 399 -18.48 -43.41 -10.56
N THR A 400 -18.07 -42.55 -9.63
CA THR A 400 -17.43 -41.27 -9.93
C THR A 400 -15.93 -41.34 -9.72
N PRO A 401 -15.14 -40.54 -10.46
CA PRO A 401 -13.73 -40.34 -10.15
C PRO A 401 -13.56 -39.93 -8.67
N PRO A 402 -12.47 -40.37 -8.00
CA PRO A 402 -12.17 -39.91 -6.66
C PRO A 402 -11.86 -38.40 -6.69
N VAL A 403 -12.41 -37.68 -5.72
CA VAL A 403 -12.16 -36.24 -5.52
C VAL A 403 -11.28 -36.09 -4.27
N PRO A 404 -10.14 -35.36 -4.36
CA PRO A 404 -9.29 -35.15 -3.19
C PRO A 404 -10.02 -34.35 -2.10
N GLN A 405 -9.52 -34.40 -0.87
CA GLN A 405 -10.03 -33.54 0.20
C GLN A 405 -9.63 -32.10 -0.08
N ILE A 406 -10.59 -31.29 -0.52
CA ILE A 406 -10.37 -29.87 -0.80
C ILE A 406 -10.40 -29.06 0.50
N GLY A 407 -9.35 -28.26 0.72
CA GLY A 407 -9.22 -27.34 1.84
C GLY A 407 -8.47 -26.08 1.45
N TRP A 408 -7.93 -25.36 2.44
CA TRP A 408 -7.08 -24.19 2.23
C TRP A 408 -6.02 -24.08 3.32
N VAL A 409 -4.92 -23.38 3.03
CA VAL A 409 -3.89 -23.00 4.00
C VAL A 409 -3.37 -21.60 3.72
N TRP A 410 -2.81 -20.92 4.72
CA TRP A 410 -2.04 -19.70 4.51
C TRP A 410 -0.78 -20.00 3.70
N ASP A 411 -0.44 -19.10 2.78
CA ASP A 411 0.71 -19.23 1.89
C ASP A 411 1.50 -17.91 1.84
N PRO A 412 2.12 -17.51 2.96
CA PRO A 412 2.86 -16.24 3.01
C PRO A 412 4.06 -16.22 2.05
N ASN A 413 4.52 -17.39 1.57
CA ASN A 413 5.67 -17.55 0.67
C ASN A 413 6.92 -16.77 1.14
N GLY A 414 7.27 -16.92 2.41
CA GLY A 414 8.40 -16.21 3.03
C GLY A 414 8.14 -14.73 3.34
N LYS A 415 6.97 -14.19 3.00
CA LYS A 415 6.57 -12.79 3.22
C LYS A 415 5.35 -12.75 4.16
N PRO A 416 5.52 -12.81 5.49
CA PRO A 416 4.38 -12.81 6.41
C PRO A 416 3.61 -11.49 6.33
N PHE A 417 2.28 -11.53 6.45
CA PHE A 417 1.45 -10.33 6.48
C PHE A 417 1.77 -9.45 7.71
N ILE A 418 1.87 -8.14 7.48
CA ILE A 418 2.03 -7.11 8.51
C ILE A 418 0.77 -6.26 8.51
N GLU A 419 0.06 -6.29 9.64
CA GLU A 419 -1.21 -5.58 9.84
C GLU A 419 -1.04 -4.06 9.71
N ASP A 420 -2.05 -3.41 9.13
CA ASP A 420 -2.14 -1.96 9.08
C ASP A 420 -2.73 -1.45 10.39
N PRO A 421 -2.02 -0.60 11.17
CA PRO A 421 -2.58 -0.03 12.39
C PRO A 421 -3.85 0.81 12.13
N GLU A 422 -4.06 1.26 10.89
CA GLU A 422 -5.20 2.06 10.47
C GLU A 422 -6.17 1.28 9.55
N GLU A 423 -6.15 -0.06 9.57
CA GLU A 423 -7.05 -0.83 8.71
C GLU A 423 -8.53 -0.56 9.01
N GLU A 424 -9.31 -0.42 7.95
CA GLU A 424 -10.76 -0.45 8.02
C GLU A 424 -11.28 -1.89 7.99
N LYS A 425 -12.45 -2.12 8.60
CA LYS A 425 -13.07 -3.45 8.71
C LYS A 425 -13.73 -3.91 7.41
N GLN A 426 -12.91 -4.02 6.37
CA GLN A 426 -13.27 -4.45 5.04
C GLN A 426 -12.24 -5.46 4.54
N TYR A 427 -12.70 -6.49 3.87
CA TYR A 427 -11.87 -7.48 3.19
C TYR A 427 -12.16 -7.43 1.70
N LEU A 428 -11.11 -7.45 0.89
CA LEU A 428 -11.19 -7.68 -0.54
C LEU A 428 -10.36 -8.92 -0.87
N VAL A 429 -11.04 -9.96 -1.34
CA VAL A 429 -10.43 -11.23 -1.74
C VAL A 429 -10.30 -11.27 -3.25
N PHE A 430 -9.11 -11.56 -3.77
CA PHE A 430 -8.85 -11.69 -5.19
C PHE A 430 -8.58 -13.15 -5.59
N VAL A 431 -9.27 -13.62 -6.62
CA VAL A 431 -9.09 -14.95 -7.23
C VAL A 431 -8.71 -14.79 -8.70
N TYR A 432 -7.45 -15.09 -9.02
CA TYR A 432 -6.89 -15.02 -10.37
C TYR A 432 -7.41 -16.12 -11.34
N GLY A 433 -7.03 -16.00 -12.61
CA GLY A 433 -7.47 -16.86 -13.71
C GLY A 433 -6.53 -18.03 -14.08
N TRP A 434 -6.77 -18.60 -15.28
CA TRP A 434 -5.91 -19.59 -15.94
C TRP A 434 -5.15 -18.89 -17.07
N ARG A 435 -3.88 -19.19 -17.40
CA ARG A 435 -2.98 -20.28 -17.01
C ARG A 435 -1.71 -19.71 -16.32
N MET A 436 -1.86 -19.16 -15.12
CA MET A 436 -0.80 -18.34 -14.52
C MET A 436 0.14 -19.14 -13.62
N THR A 437 1.45 -18.84 -13.74
CA THR A 437 2.49 -19.32 -12.81
C THR A 437 2.26 -18.77 -11.40
N TYR A 438 3.03 -19.26 -10.42
CA TYR A 438 3.01 -18.63 -9.09
C TYR A 438 3.30 -17.14 -9.16
N THR A 439 4.45 -16.79 -9.74
CA THR A 439 4.90 -15.40 -9.91
C THR A 439 3.88 -14.57 -10.66
N GLY A 440 3.37 -15.03 -11.80
CA GLY A 440 2.42 -14.24 -12.59
C GLY A 440 1.10 -13.98 -11.88
N SER A 441 0.57 -14.98 -11.16
CA SER A 441 -0.64 -14.78 -10.37
C SER A 441 -0.45 -13.83 -9.19
N GLN A 442 0.75 -13.83 -8.59
CA GLN A 442 1.12 -12.93 -7.50
C GLN A 442 1.28 -11.50 -8.02
N LYS A 443 1.90 -11.31 -9.18
CA LYS A 443 2.07 -9.99 -9.82
C LYS A 443 0.73 -9.31 -10.09
N TYR A 444 -0.25 -10.03 -10.66
CA TYR A 444 -1.62 -9.48 -10.81
C TYR A 444 -2.26 -9.09 -9.46
N ALA A 445 -1.98 -9.86 -8.40
CA ALA A 445 -2.46 -9.50 -7.06
C ALA A 445 -1.73 -8.27 -6.49
N GLU A 446 -0.45 -8.10 -6.79
CA GLU A 446 0.35 -6.92 -6.44
C GLU A 446 -0.18 -5.67 -7.17
N SER A 447 -0.34 -5.68 -8.49
CA SER A 447 -0.89 -4.53 -9.23
C SER A 447 -2.31 -4.20 -8.74
N MET A 448 -3.15 -5.21 -8.48
CA MET A 448 -4.47 -4.98 -7.89
C MET A 448 -4.39 -4.30 -6.53
N PHE A 449 -3.51 -4.77 -5.65
CA PHE A 449 -3.32 -4.19 -4.32
C PHE A 449 -2.77 -2.76 -4.40
N LYS A 450 -1.70 -2.54 -5.18
CA LYS A 450 -1.07 -1.23 -5.37
C LYS A 450 -2.09 -0.21 -5.86
N ARG A 451 -2.90 -0.55 -6.87
CA ARG A 451 -3.89 0.37 -7.45
C ARG A 451 -5.09 0.62 -6.53
N LEU A 452 -5.56 -0.40 -5.81
CA LEU A 452 -6.55 -0.19 -4.73
C LEU A 452 -6.00 0.74 -3.64
N TRP A 453 -4.74 0.53 -3.23
CA TRP A 453 -4.07 1.35 -2.23
C TRP A 453 -3.94 2.79 -2.72
N GLN A 454 -3.52 2.99 -3.97
CA GLN A 454 -3.41 4.31 -4.61
C GLN A 454 -4.78 4.98 -4.73
N THR A 455 -5.87 4.22 -4.80
CA THR A 455 -7.27 4.72 -4.80
C THR A 455 -7.82 4.94 -3.37
N GLY A 456 -6.98 4.82 -2.33
CA GLY A 456 -7.33 5.07 -0.94
C GLY A 456 -7.94 3.88 -0.18
N TYR A 457 -7.81 2.64 -0.69
CA TYR A 457 -8.31 1.47 0.01
C TYR A 457 -7.55 1.20 1.32
N LYS A 458 -8.26 1.26 2.45
CA LYS A 458 -7.71 1.02 3.81
C LYS A 458 -8.07 -0.34 4.40
N GLY A 459 -8.84 -1.16 3.68
CA GLY A 459 -9.21 -2.49 4.15
C GLY A 459 -8.09 -3.53 3.96
N ARG A 460 -8.38 -4.76 4.38
CA ARG A 460 -7.47 -5.89 4.19
C ARG A 460 -7.63 -6.51 2.80
N PHE A 461 -6.52 -6.82 2.14
CA PHE A 461 -6.50 -7.52 0.85
C PHE A 461 -5.98 -8.95 1.02
N ALA A 462 -6.60 -9.90 0.32
CA ALA A 462 -6.16 -11.29 0.30
C ALA A 462 -6.15 -11.88 -1.11
N PHE A 463 -5.02 -12.44 -1.52
CA PHE A 463 -4.87 -13.20 -2.76
C PHE A 463 -5.09 -14.70 -2.50
N VAL A 464 -5.89 -15.35 -3.35
CA VAL A 464 -6.19 -16.79 -3.24
C VAL A 464 -5.66 -17.55 -4.45
N ARG A 465 -4.69 -18.43 -4.19
CA ARG A 465 -4.13 -19.36 -5.17
C ARG A 465 -4.96 -20.65 -5.26
N TRP A 466 -5.13 -21.20 -6.47
CA TRP A 466 -5.85 -22.46 -6.70
C TRP A 466 -5.10 -23.34 -7.72
N PRO A 467 -5.30 -24.67 -7.73
CA PRO A 467 -4.49 -25.64 -8.49
C PRO A 467 -4.81 -25.65 -9.99
N THR A 468 -4.68 -24.50 -10.64
CA THR A 468 -4.67 -24.39 -12.10
C THR A 468 -3.37 -24.95 -12.67
N TYR A 469 -3.41 -25.46 -13.90
CA TYR A 469 -2.18 -25.69 -14.64
C TYR A 469 -1.49 -24.36 -14.97
N SER A 470 -0.15 -24.38 -15.01
CA SER A 470 0.73 -23.24 -15.33
C SER A 470 1.98 -23.70 -16.07
N GLU A 471 2.79 -22.77 -16.57
CA GLU A 471 4.10 -23.11 -17.14
C GLU A 471 5.03 -23.82 -16.13
N ASP A 472 4.86 -23.55 -14.83
CA ASP A 472 5.61 -24.22 -13.77
C ASP A 472 5.31 -25.72 -13.69
N THR A 473 4.08 -26.12 -14.04
CA THR A 473 3.60 -27.49 -13.85
C THR A 473 3.61 -28.27 -15.16
N ASN A 474 3.45 -27.60 -16.31
CA ASN A 474 3.51 -28.23 -17.63
C ASN A 474 4.12 -27.27 -18.66
N GLY A 475 4.86 -27.79 -19.64
CA GLY A 475 5.40 -26.96 -20.72
C GLY A 475 4.31 -26.35 -21.62
N TRP A 476 4.66 -25.30 -22.36
CA TRP A 476 3.74 -24.54 -23.22
C TRP A 476 3.03 -25.39 -24.30
N THR A 477 3.69 -26.43 -24.83
CA THR A 477 3.13 -27.31 -25.88
C THR A 477 1.97 -28.19 -25.42
N ASP A 478 1.92 -28.52 -24.13
CA ASP A 478 0.83 -29.30 -23.53
C ASP A 478 -0.31 -28.39 -23.02
N GLY A 479 -0.03 -27.10 -22.84
CA GLY A 479 -0.86 -26.14 -22.12
C GLY A 479 -2.25 -25.89 -22.72
N LEU A 480 -2.42 -25.97 -24.03
CA LEU A 480 -3.73 -25.72 -24.67
C LEU A 480 -4.78 -26.79 -24.35
N PHE A 481 -4.34 -28.02 -24.07
CA PHE A 481 -5.22 -29.12 -23.68
C PHE A 481 -5.54 -29.13 -22.19
N THR A 482 -4.98 -28.19 -21.42
CA THR A 482 -5.19 -28.11 -19.97
C THR A 482 -6.42 -27.31 -19.54
N TYR A 483 -7.15 -26.70 -20.49
CA TYR A 483 -8.31 -25.85 -20.19
C TYR A 483 -9.40 -26.63 -19.45
N ASN A 484 -9.92 -27.73 -20.01
CA ASN A 484 -11.02 -28.48 -19.40
C ASN A 484 -10.59 -29.13 -18.07
N ILE A 485 -9.34 -29.58 -17.97
CA ILE A 485 -8.80 -30.11 -16.71
C ILE A 485 -8.73 -29.01 -15.63
N SER A 486 -8.32 -27.79 -16.00
CA SER A 486 -8.31 -26.65 -15.07
C SER A 486 -9.72 -26.18 -14.72
N ASP A 487 -10.68 -26.22 -15.66
CA ASP A 487 -12.10 -25.93 -15.42
C ASP A 487 -12.69 -26.92 -14.40
N TYR A 488 -12.39 -28.21 -14.54
CA TYR A 488 -12.78 -29.24 -13.56
C TYR A 488 -12.25 -28.93 -12.15
N ARG A 489 -10.97 -28.60 -12.04
CA ARG A 489 -10.35 -28.22 -10.76
C ARG A 489 -10.90 -26.91 -10.21
N ALA A 490 -11.22 -25.95 -11.06
CA ALA A 490 -11.81 -24.68 -10.65
C ALA A 490 -13.16 -24.91 -9.96
N TRP A 491 -14.02 -25.76 -10.53
CA TRP A 491 -15.27 -26.17 -9.89
C TRP A 491 -15.05 -26.87 -8.55
N LEU A 492 -14.04 -27.73 -8.41
CA LEU A 492 -13.73 -28.38 -7.14
C LEU A 492 -13.18 -27.41 -6.09
N SER A 493 -12.37 -26.44 -6.52
CA SER A 493 -11.66 -25.50 -5.66
C SER A 493 -12.59 -24.54 -4.91
N GLY A 494 -13.83 -24.36 -5.40
CA GLY A 494 -14.85 -23.55 -4.74
C GLY A 494 -15.07 -23.92 -3.27
N LYS A 495 -14.98 -25.20 -2.91
CA LYS A 495 -15.09 -25.65 -1.52
C LYS A 495 -13.99 -25.06 -0.61
N GLY A 496 -12.76 -25.01 -1.11
CA GLY A 496 -11.63 -24.44 -0.37
C GLY A 496 -11.75 -22.93 -0.23
N VAL A 497 -12.16 -22.23 -1.31
CA VAL A 497 -12.39 -20.78 -1.27
C VAL A 497 -13.52 -20.40 -0.33
N ALA A 498 -14.65 -21.13 -0.36
CA ALA A 498 -15.75 -20.91 0.58
C ALA A 498 -15.29 -21.09 2.03
N ALA A 499 -14.53 -22.16 2.32
CA ALA A 499 -13.98 -22.39 3.65
C ALA A 499 -12.99 -21.29 4.10
N PHE A 500 -12.20 -20.75 3.18
CA PHE A 500 -11.29 -19.63 3.46
C PHE A 500 -12.08 -18.35 3.79
N VAL A 501 -12.94 -17.91 2.88
CA VAL A 501 -13.73 -16.67 3.04
C VAL A 501 -14.63 -16.71 4.27
N ASN A 502 -15.22 -17.88 4.57
CA ASN A 502 -16.05 -18.06 5.75
C ASN A 502 -15.25 -18.12 7.05
N SER A 503 -13.93 -18.30 6.99
CA SER A 503 -13.03 -18.22 8.16
C SER A 503 -12.57 -16.80 8.49
N LEU A 504 -12.75 -15.85 7.56
CA LEU A 504 -12.39 -14.46 7.78
C LEU A 504 -13.27 -13.84 8.87
N PRO A 505 -12.77 -12.81 9.61
CA PRO A 505 -13.50 -12.21 10.71
C PRO A 505 -14.88 -11.69 10.28
N SER A 506 -15.91 -12.06 11.04
CA SER A 506 -17.32 -11.80 10.70
C SER A 506 -17.73 -10.33 10.78
N GLU A 507 -16.95 -9.51 11.50
CA GLU A 507 -17.15 -8.07 11.64
C GLU A 507 -16.64 -7.27 10.44
N TYR A 508 -15.99 -7.92 9.48
CA TYR A 508 -15.54 -7.31 8.23
C TYR A 508 -16.62 -7.48 7.16
N THR A 509 -16.83 -6.42 6.36
CA THR A 509 -17.49 -6.57 5.06
C THR A 509 -16.58 -7.40 4.16
N ARG A 510 -17.10 -8.42 3.49
CA ARG A 510 -16.33 -9.37 2.67
C ARG A 510 -16.67 -9.20 1.20
N ASN A 511 -15.75 -8.62 0.45
CA ASN A 511 -15.82 -8.45 -0.98
C ASN A 511 -14.94 -9.48 -1.69
N ILE A 512 -15.37 -9.97 -2.85
CA ILE A 512 -14.57 -10.86 -3.69
C ILE A 512 -14.54 -10.34 -5.13
N ALA A 513 -13.36 -10.30 -5.72
CA ALA A 513 -13.15 -10.07 -7.14
C ALA A 513 -12.53 -11.33 -7.74
N ALA A 514 -13.09 -11.82 -8.84
CA ALA A 514 -12.51 -12.95 -9.55
C ALA A 514 -12.30 -12.61 -11.02
N HIS A 515 -11.14 -12.99 -11.55
CA HIS A 515 -10.74 -12.75 -12.94
C HIS A 515 -10.82 -14.04 -13.76
N SER A 516 -11.36 -13.95 -14.98
CA SER A 516 -11.33 -15.06 -15.95
C SER A 516 -11.90 -16.37 -15.39
N MET A 517 -11.16 -17.49 -15.47
CA MET A 517 -11.53 -18.79 -14.90
C MET A 517 -11.62 -18.80 -13.37
N GLY A 518 -11.02 -17.81 -12.68
CA GLY A 518 -11.23 -17.59 -11.25
C GLY A 518 -12.72 -17.40 -10.91
N ASN A 519 -13.53 -16.94 -11.88
CA ASN A 519 -14.98 -16.84 -11.72
C ASN A 519 -15.65 -18.22 -11.64
N VAL A 520 -15.08 -19.28 -12.21
CA VAL A 520 -15.56 -20.65 -11.98
C VAL A 520 -15.34 -21.03 -10.52
N VAL A 521 -14.17 -20.72 -9.97
CA VAL A 521 -13.81 -20.98 -8.56
C VAL A 521 -14.75 -20.24 -7.62
N ALA A 522 -14.86 -18.91 -7.74
CA ALA A 522 -15.67 -18.08 -6.85
C ALA A 522 -17.17 -18.37 -6.99
N SER A 523 -17.65 -18.68 -8.20
CA SER A 523 -19.05 -19.09 -8.39
C SER A 523 -19.32 -20.49 -7.81
N SER A 524 -18.36 -21.42 -7.92
CA SER A 524 -18.46 -22.70 -7.23
C SER A 524 -18.45 -22.51 -5.71
N ALA A 525 -17.68 -21.57 -5.18
CA ALA A 525 -17.68 -21.22 -3.76
C ALA A 525 -19.04 -20.72 -3.28
N LEU A 526 -19.78 -19.93 -4.07
CA LEU A 526 -21.17 -19.56 -3.74
C LEU A 526 -22.08 -20.79 -3.60
N ARG A 527 -21.89 -21.82 -4.43
CA ARG A 527 -22.63 -23.09 -4.31
C ARG A 527 -22.26 -23.88 -3.05
N GLU A 528 -21.09 -23.63 -2.50
CA GLU A 528 -20.57 -24.20 -1.25
C GLU A 528 -20.83 -23.25 -0.05
N GLU A 529 -21.85 -22.41 -0.16
CA GLU A 529 -22.31 -21.51 0.90
C GLU A 529 -21.29 -20.44 1.34
N MET A 530 -20.43 -19.98 0.41
CA MET A 530 -19.59 -18.81 0.65
C MET A 530 -20.45 -17.59 1.03
N ALA A 531 -20.09 -16.91 2.12
CA ALA A 531 -20.74 -15.71 2.62
C ALA A 531 -19.90 -14.47 2.27
N VAL A 532 -20.32 -13.74 1.25
CA VAL A 532 -19.74 -12.47 0.79
C VAL A 532 -20.84 -11.44 0.58
N ASP A 533 -20.49 -10.17 0.75
CA ASP A 533 -21.40 -9.04 0.56
C ASP A 533 -21.46 -8.65 -0.93
N ASN A 534 -20.29 -8.56 -1.58
CA ASN A 534 -20.18 -8.17 -2.98
C ASN A 534 -19.25 -9.11 -3.76
N TYR A 535 -19.60 -9.37 -5.02
CA TYR A 535 -18.81 -10.18 -5.94
C TYR A 535 -18.67 -9.47 -7.30
N ALA A 536 -17.47 -9.02 -7.64
CA ALA A 536 -17.12 -8.51 -8.96
C ALA A 536 -16.65 -9.66 -9.87
N LEU A 537 -17.40 -9.86 -10.95
CA LEU A 537 -17.06 -10.79 -12.01
C LEU A 537 -16.25 -10.07 -13.08
N LEU A 538 -14.92 -10.19 -13.04
CA LEU A 538 -14.00 -9.55 -13.99
C LEU A 538 -13.70 -10.52 -15.15
N HIS A 539 -14.04 -10.14 -16.38
CA HIS A 539 -13.75 -10.94 -17.58
C HIS A 539 -14.17 -12.43 -17.45
N ALA A 540 -15.31 -12.67 -16.80
CA ALA A 540 -15.66 -13.97 -16.26
C ALA A 540 -15.87 -15.09 -17.29
N ALA A 541 -14.99 -16.10 -17.24
CA ALA A 541 -14.91 -17.24 -18.15
C ALA A 541 -15.88 -18.39 -17.77
N ILE A 542 -17.13 -18.06 -17.49
CA ILE A 542 -18.18 -18.99 -17.05
C ILE A 542 -19.46 -18.71 -17.85
N PRO A 543 -20.27 -19.72 -18.24
CA PRO A 543 -21.50 -19.49 -19.00
C PRO A 543 -22.44 -18.46 -18.37
N ALA A 544 -22.94 -17.50 -19.16
CA ALA A 544 -23.96 -16.55 -18.71
C ALA A 544 -25.23 -17.25 -18.16
N MET A 545 -25.60 -18.40 -18.76
CA MET A 545 -26.75 -19.18 -18.29
C MET A 545 -26.60 -19.79 -16.89
N CYS A 546 -25.39 -19.80 -16.30
CA CYS A 546 -25.20 -20.13 -14.89
C CYS A 546 -25.95 -19.17 -13.97
N PHE A 547 -26.02 -17.90 -14.36
CA PHE A 547 -26.60 -16.81 -13.53
C PHE A 547 -27.99 -16.40 -14.01
N ASP A 548 -28.32 -16.64 -15.29
CA ASP A 548 -29.56 -16.19 -15.91
C ASP A 548 -30.08 -17.23 -16.92
N GLY A 549 -31.18 -17.92 -16.57
CA GLY A 549 -31.77 -18.96 -17.42
C GLY A 549 -32.55 -18.43 -18.64
N ASN A 550 -32.58 -17.12 -18.91
CA ASN A 550 -33.34 -16.55 -20.00
C ASN A 550 -32.83 -17.02 -21.38
N SER A 551 -33.71 -17.61 -22.18
CA SER A 551 -33.35 -18.13 -23.51
C SER A 551 -32.95 -17.06 -24.52
N SER A 552 -33.24 -15.78 -24.26
CA SER A 552 -32.76 -14.66 -25.10
C SER A 552 -31.22 -14.51 -25.06
N LEU A 553 -30.56 -15.09 -24.06
CA LEU A 553 -29.10 -15.15 -23.98
C LEU A 553 -28.51 -16.21 -24.92
N TYR A 554 -29.31 -17.13 -25.46
CA TYR A 554 -28.80 -18.20 -26.30
C TYR A 554 -28.14 -17.63 -27.56
N LYS A 555 -26.92 -18.11 -27.81
CA LYS A 555 -26.09 -17.77 -28.97
C LYS A 555 -25.63 -18.99 -29.74
N PHE A 556 -25.59 -20.15 -29.09
CA PHE A 556 -25.20 -21.40 -29.72
C PHE A 556 -26.41 -22.32 -29.80
N ASP A 557 -26.79 -22.66 -31.04
CA ASP A 557 -27.85 -23.62 -31.30
C ASP A 557 -27.30 -25.04 -31.19
N ARG A 558 -27.52 -25.65 -30.03
CA ARG A 558 -27.08 -27.01 -29.71
C ARG A 558 -27.98 -27.61 -28.65
N GLU A 559 -28.18 -28.92 -28.74
CA GLU A 559 -28.81 -29.70 -27.69
C GLU A 559 -27.82 -29.94 -26.57
N THR A 560 -28.24 -29.65 -25.34
CA THR A 560 -27.42 -29.77 -24.14
C THR A 560 -28.27 -30.32 -23.00
N PRO A 561 -27.65 -30.87 -21.95
CA PRO A 561 -28.36 -31.33 -20.77
C PRO A 561 -29.34 -30.30 -20.17
N ASP A 562 -29.08 -29.00 -20.34
CA ASP A 562 -29.91 -27.90 -19.81
C ASP A 562 -31.38 -27.94 -20.23
N GLY A 563 -31.63 -28.44 -21.45
CA GLY A 563 -32.96 -28.54 -22.04
C GLY A 563 -33.65 -29.89 -21.80
N ASP A 564 -32.97 -30.86 -21.18
CA ASP A 564 -33.49 -32.22 -21.08
C ASP A 564 -34.67 -32.32 -20.11
N SER A 565 -35.63 -33.17 -20.46
CA SER A 565 -36.78 -33.48 -19.61
C SER A 565 -36.43 -34.38 -18.41
N ASP A 566 -35.34 -35.14 -18.49
CA ASP A 566 -34.84 -35.98 -17.41
C ASP A 566 -34.17 -35.13 -16.32
N PRO A 567 -34.71 -35.07 -15.08
CA PRO A 567 -34.16 -34.23 -14.03
C PRO A 567 -32.71 -34.56 -13.66
N ILE A 568 -32.31 -35.84 -13.77
CA ILE A 568 -30.92 -36.26 -13.47
C ILE A 568 -29.99 -35.64 -14.51
N THR A 569 -30.28 -35.85 -15.80
CA THR A 569 -29.52 -35.25 -16.91
C THR A 569 -29.48 -33.74 -16.80
N LYS A 570 -30.63 -33.10 -16.58
CA LYS A 570 -30.75 -31.64 -16.44
C LYS A 570 -29.92 -31.08 -15.29
N SER A 571 -29.73 -31.85 -14.21
CA SER A 571 -28.90 -31.44 -13.07
C SER A 571 -27.41 -31.28 -13.42
N PHE A 572 -26.97 -31.79 -14.57
CA PHE A 572 -25.58 -31.69 -15.03
C PHE A 572 -25.35 -30.60 -16.09
N GLY A 573 -26.40 -29.86 -16.47
CA GLY A 573 -26.31 -28.65 -17.30
C GLY A 573 -25.85 -27.40 -16.53
N PHE A 574 -25.66 -26.27 -17.20
CA PHE A 574 -25.30 -24.97 -16.62
C PHE A 574 -26.47 -24.11 -16.13
N ARG A 575 -27.68 -24.33 -16.64
CA ARG A 575 -28.81 -23.42 -16.43
C ARG A 575 -29.07 -23.18 -14.95
N GLU A 576 -28.97 -21.90 -14.54
CA GLU A 576 -29.25 -21.40 -13.20
C GLU A 576 -28.42 -22.13 -12.12
N LYS A 577 -27.20 -22.57 -12.45
CA LYS A 577 -26.30 -23.22 -11.48
C LYS A 577 -25.85 -22.32 -10.34
N ILE A 578 -25.87 -21.01 -10.56
CA ILE A 578 -25.53 -19.96 -9.59
C ILE A 578 -26.79 -19.13 -9.33
N SER A 579 -27.89 -19.78 -8.91
CA SER A 579 -29.16 -19.11 -8.61
C SER A 579 -29.29 -18.69 -7.14
N GLN A 580 -28.43 -19.20 -6.25
CA GLN A 580 -28.40 -18.87 -4.82
C GLN A 580 -27.07 -18.18 -4.52
N THR A 581 -27.13 -16.93 -4.09
CA THR A 581 -25.95 -16.09 -3.85
C THR A 581 -25.74 -15.78 -2.37
N ASN A 582 -26.58 -16.31 -1.48
CA ASN A 582 -26.57 -16.03 -0.04
C ASN A 582 -26.61 -14.53 0.31
N GLY A 583 -27.25 -13.72 -0.53
CA GLY A 583 -27.35 -12.27 -0.35
C GLY A 583 -26.24 -11.47 -1.04
N ALA A 584 -25.24 -12.13 -1.62
CA ALA A 584 -24.16 -11.43 -2.34
C ALA A 584 -24.70 -10.62 -3.52
N LYS A 585 -24.24 -9.37 -3.62
CA LYS A 585 -24.46 -8.49 -4.77
C LYS A 585 -23.45 -8.82 -5.86
N LEU A 586 -23.91 -9.38 -6.97
CA LEU A 586 -23.06 -9.73 -8.11
C LEU A 586 -23.02 -8.57 -9.12
N ILE A 587 -21.81 -8.19 -9.53
CA ILE A 587 -21.55 -7.12 -10.50
C ILE A 587 -20.73 -7.69 -11.66
N ASN A 588 -21.26 -7.60 -12.88
CA ASN A 588 -20.57 -8.09 -14.07
C ASN A 588 -19.74 -6.99 -14.73
N PHE A 589 -18.42 -7.05 -14.59
CA PHE A 589 -17.47 -6.23 -15.33
C PHE A 589 -17.14 -6.98 -16.63
N TYR A 590 -17.82 -6.61 -17.71
CA TYR A 590 -17.80 -7.36 -18.95
C TYR A 590 -17.15 -6.58 -20.09
N LEU A 591 -16.54 -7.33 -21.01
CA LEU A 591 -15.93 -6.84 -22.24
C LEU A 591 -16.46 -7.66 -23.42
N GLU A 592 -17.32 -7.07 -24.26
CA GLU A 592 -17.98 -7.81 -25.36
C GLU A 592 -16.99 -8.33 -26.41
N GLY A 593 -15.88 -7.62 -26.61
CA GLY A 593 -14.81 -7.93 -27.56
C GLY A 593 -13.62 -8.66 -26.95
N ASP A 594 -13.74 -9.20 -25.74
CA ASP A 594 -12.67 -9.89 -25.02
C ASP A 594 -12.03 -11.00 -25.87
N SER A 595 -10.72 -10.90 -26.08
CA SER A 595 -9.96 -11.80 -26.95
C SER A 595 -9.85 -13.23 -26.41
N ALA A 596 -9.79 -13.40 -25.08
CA ALA A 596 -9.71 -14.73 -24.47
C ALA A 596 -11.08 -15.39 -24.34
N LEU A 597 -12.16 -14.61 -24.27
CA LEU A 597 -13.52 -15.16 -24.19
C LEU A 597 -14.16 -15.39 -25.56
N THR A 598 -13.95 -14.47 -26.51
CA THR A 598 -14.65 -14.46 -27.81
C THR A 598 -13.75 -14.64 -29.03
N GLY A 599 -12.44 -14.40 -28.87
CA GLY A 599 -11.46 -14.41 -29.94
C GLY A 599 -10.71 -15.73 -30.09
N LYS A 600 -9.60 -15.65 -30.82
CA LYS A 600 -8.62 -16.74 -30.97
C LYS A 600 -7.26 -16.27 -30.46
N ILE A 601 -6.57 -17.16 -29.78
CA ILE A 601 -5.22 -17.01 -29.23
C ILE A 601 -4.24 -17.58 -30.27
N ASN A 602 -3.20 -16.83 -30.64
CA ASN A 602 -2.19 -17.34 -31.57
C ASN A 602 -1.15 -18.16 -30.82
N VAL A 603 -0.97 -19.43 -31.19
CA VAL A 603 0.02 -20.32 -30.57
C VAL A 603 1.13 -20.65 -31.56
N PRO A 604 2.41 -20.39 -31.23
CA PRO A 604 3.53 -20.77 -32.08
C PRO A 604 3.48 -22.26 -32.45
N LEU A 605 3.69 -22.59 -33.73
CA LEU A 605 3.66 -23.95 -34.31
C LEU A 605 2.29 -24.64 -34.36
N VAL A 606 1.26 -24.13 -33.66
CA VAL A 606 -0.11 -24.69 -33.63
C VAL A 606 -1.11 -23.81 -34.40
N GLY A 607 -0.83 -22.51 -34.55
CA GLY A 607 -1.69 -21.53 -35.21
C GLY A 607 -2.70 -20.91 -34.24
N GLU A 608 -3.77 -20.30 -34.78
CA GLU A 608 -4.84 -19.72 -33.96
C GLU A 608 -5.64 -20.83 -33.24
N VAL A 609 -5.61 -20.83 -31.92
CA VAL A 609 -6.38 -21.70 -31.03
C VAL A 609 -7.42 -20.86 -30.33
N GLY A 610 -8.67 -21.26 -30.42
CA GLY A 610 -9.77 -20.43 -29.99
C GLY A 610 -9.85 -20.22 -28.48
N GLY A 611 -10.35 -19.06 -28.05
CA GLY A 611 -10.64 -18.74 -26.65
C GLY A 611 -11.82 -19.55 -26.10
N TRP A 612 -12.41 -19.08 -24.99
CA TRP A 612 -13.51 -19.77 -24.29
C TRP A 612 -14.64 -20.26 -25.21
N GLU A 613 -15.11 -19.38 -26.11
CA GLU A 613 -16.22 -19.69 -27.02
C GLU A 613 -15.90 -20.86 -27.97
N ASP A 614 -14.65 -20.97 -28.41
CA ASP A 614 -14.20 -22.00 -29.33
C ASP A 614 -13.95 -23.32 -28.59
N ASN A 615 -13.41 -23.26 -27.36
CA ASN A 615 -13.41 -24.44 -26.47
C ASN A 615 -14.84 -24.98 -26.30
N ASN A 616 -15.79 -24.09 -26.01
CA ASN A 616 -17.19 -24.43 -25.87
C ASN A 616 -17.79 -25.02 -27.17
N LYS A 617 -17.42 -24.54 -28.36
CA LYS A 617 -17.96 -25.02 -29.66
C LYS A 617 -17.32 -26.33 -30.15
N SER A 618 -16.01 -26.43 -30.05
CA SER A 618 -15.23 -27.43 -30.76
C SER A 618 -14.76 -28.58 -29.87
N TYR A 619 -14.73 -28.37 -28.55
CA TYR A 619 -14.13 -29.31 -27.59
C TYR A 619 -15.09 -29.73 -26.47
N LYS A 620 -16.37 -29.35 -26.53
CA LYS A 620 -17.42 -29.84 -25.62
C LYS A 620 -18.63 -30.40 -26.41
N PRO A 621 -19.02 -31.68 -26.23
CA PRO A 621 -18.35 -32.70 -25.42
C PRO A 621 -16.94 -33.04 -25.92
N GLU A 622 -16.00 -33.28 -25.01
CA GLU A 622 -14.60 -33.56 -25.35
C GLU A 622 -14.41 -35.01 -25.82
N THR A 623 -13.71 -35.20 -26.93
CA THR A 623 -13.48 -36.52 -27.53
C THR A 623 -12.07 -36.67 -28.09
N TRP A 624 -11.47 -37.85 -27.90
CA TRP A 624 -10.17 -38.23 -28.44
C TRP A 624 -10.27 -39.57 -29.18
N GLY A 625 -10.51 -39.50 -30.48
CA GLY A 625 -10.74 -40.69 -31.31
C GLY A 625 -12.06 -41.37 -30.96
N LEU A 626 -12.00 -42.62 -30.48
CA LEU A 626 -13.19 -43.38 -30.07
C LEU A 626 -13.50 -43.29 -28.56
N THR A 627 -12.59 -42.71 -27.77
CA THR A 627 -12.81 -42.38 -26.36
C THR A 627 -13.36 -40.96 -26.25
N GLY A 628 -14.34 -40.71 -25.38
CA GLY A 628 -14.81 -39.35 -25.17
C GLY A 628 -16.16 -39.21 -24.50
N TYR A 629 -16.42 -38.00 -24.05
CA TYR A 629 -17.66 -37.56 -23.45
C TYR A 629 -18.76 -37.38 -24.49
N LYS A 630 -19.99 -37.68 -24.11
CA LYS A 630 -21.16 -37.62 -24.99
C LYS A 630 -22.40 -37.17 -24.22
N TYR A 631 -23.27 -36.47 -24.94
CA TYR A 631 -24.66 -36.25 -24.56
C TYR A 631 -25.55 -36.83 -25.67
N ASP A 632 -26.44 -37.74 -25.32
CA ASP A 632 -27.39 -38.37 -26.23
C ASP A 632 -28.80 -38.31 -25.61
N PRO A 633 -29.69 -37.44 -26.12
CA PRO A 633 -31.03 -37.24 -25.58
C PRO A 633 -31.96 -38.46 -25.75
N ASP A 634 -31.64 -39.38 -26.68
CA ASP A 634 -32.46 -40.54 -27.01
C ASP A 634 -32.22 -41.74 -26.07
N ARG A 635 -31.17 -41.67 -25.24
CA ARG A 635 -30.90 -42.69 -24.23
C ARG A 635 -31.91 -42.65 -23.09
N SER A 636 -31.98 -43.73 -22.32
CA SER A 636 -32.83 -43.80 -21.13
C SER A 636 -32.42 -42.78 -20.08
N ASN A 637 -33.39 -42.29 -19.31
CA ASN A 637 -33.18 -41.33 -18.22
C ASN A 637 -32.04 -41.80 -17.28
N GLY A 638 -31.19 -40.86 -16.89
CA GLY A 638 -30.00 -41.09 -16.08
C GLY A 638 -28.79 -41.65 -16.85
N THR A 639 -28.90 -41.98 -18.14
CA THR A 639 -27.79 -42.55 -18.94
C THR A 639 -27.36 -41.68 -20.12
N LYS A 640 -27.98 -40.50 -20.26
CA LYS A 640 -27.84 -39.61 -21.41
C LYS A 640 -26.50 -38.87 -21.49
N ILE A 641 -25.83 -38.70 -20.35
CA ILE A 641 -24.48 -38.11 -20.29
C ILE A 641 -23.51 -39.19 -19.82
N TYR A 642 -22.48 -39.44 -20.62
CA TYR A 642 -21.57 -40.56 -20.40
C TYR A 642 -20.21 -40.31 -21.07
N ILE A 643 -19.22 -41.10 -20.68
CA ILE A 643 -17.94 -41.25 -21.36
C ILE A 643 -17.84 -42.68 -21.89
N ASP A 644 -17.46 -42.82 -23.15
CA ASP A 644 -17.08 -44.11 -23.75
C ASP A 644 -15.56 -44.21 -23.82
N PHE A 645 -15.06 -45.45 -23.79
CA PHE A 645 -13.65 -45.78 -23.97
C PHE A 645 -13.48 -46.68 -25.18
N LEU A 646 -12.34 -46.57 -25.88
CA LEU A 646 -12.03 -47.39 -27.05
C LEU A 646 -12.07 -48.91 -26.74
N THR A 647 -11.55 -49.33 -25.59
CA THR A 647 -11.38 -50.76 -25.24
C THR A 647 -12.09 -51.19 -23.97
N GLU A 648 -12.71 -50.26 -23.26
CA GLU A 648 -13.28 -50.47 -21.92
C GLU A 648 -14.78 -50.13 -21.88
N PHE A 649 -15.48 -50.56 -20.83
CA PHE A 649 -16.88 -50.17 -20.62
C PHE A 649 -16.98 -48.70 -20.26
N GLY A 650 -17.89 -47.97 -20.92
CA GLY A 650 -18.20 -46.58 -20.59
C GLY A 650 -18.95 -46.43 -19.27
N ARG A 651 -18.95 -45.21 -18.73
CA ARG A 651 -19.68 -44.83 -17.50
C ARG A 651 -20.54 -43.60 -17.69
N HIS A 652 -21.62 -43.51 -16.93
CA HIS A 652 -22.53 -42.37 -16.88
C HIS A 652 -22.00 -41.32 -15.91
N LEU A 653 -22.08 -40.05 -16.30
CA LEU A 653 -21.60 -38.96 -15.47
C LEU A 653 -22.53 -38.76 -14.26
N ARG A 654 -21.91 -38.58 -13.10
CA ARG A 654 -22.60 -38.30 -11.81
C ARG A 654 -21.99 -37.13 -11.04
N LEU A 655 -20.98 -36.46 -11.59
CA LEU A 655 -20.37 -35.26 -11.02
C LEU A 655 -20.65 -34.06 -11.93
N PHE A 656 -21.23 -33.01 -11.36
CA PHE A 656 -21.41 -31.74 -12.07
C PHE A 656 -20.08 -31.11 -12.51
N PRO A 657 -19.03 -31.02 -11.66
CA PRO A 657 -17.73 -30.50 -12.10
C PRO A 657 -17.19 -31.20 -13.35
N GLU A 658 -17.31 -32.53 -13.41
CA GLU A 658 -16.89 -33.31 -14.57
C GLU A 658 -17.76 -32.98 -15.80
N SER A 659 -19.08 -32.95 -15.64
CA SER A 659 -19.99 -32.60 -16.74
C SER A 659 -19.72 -31.20 -17.27
N ALA A 660 -19.59 -30.20 -16.38
CA ALA A 660 -19.33 -28.81 -16.74
C ALA A 660 -18.02 -28.67 -17.51
N ALA A 661 -16.96 -29.34 -17.05
CA ALA A 661 -15.64 -29.27 -17.65
C ALA A 661 -15.56 -29.96 -19.01
N TYR A 662 -16.14 -31.16 -19.16
CA TYR A 662 -15.85 -32.02 -20.31
C TYR A 662 -17.03 -32.34 -21.22
N ALA A 663 -18.26 -32.43 -20.70
CA ALA A 663 -19.38 -33.00 -21.45
C ALA A 663 -20.41 -31.94 -21.89
N THR A 664 -20.76 -31.02 -21.00
CA THR A 664 -21.81 -30.04 -21.23
C THR A 664 -21.23 -28.84 -21.95
N ALA A 665 -21.70 -28.61 -23.16
CA ALA A 665 -21.52 -27.33 -23.82
C ALA A 665 -22.56 -26.32 -23.32
N SER A 666 -22.16 -25.05 -23.24
CA SER A 666 -23.07 -23.93 -23.02
C SER A 666 -23.80 -23.51 -24.28
N ARG A 667 -25.04 -23.04 -24.10
CA ARG A 667 -25.86 -22.39 -25.14
C ARG A 667 -25.68 -20.87 -25.17
N THR A 668 -24.98 -20.28 -24.21
CA THR A 668 -24.73 -18.83 -24.08
C THR A 668 -23.25 -18.52 -24.22
N LYS A 669 -22.91 -17.24 -24.40
CA LYS A 669 -21.53 -16.75 -24.21
C LYS A 669 -21.06 -16.92 -22.75
N ALA A 670 -19.76 -16.74 -22.54
CA ALA A 670 -19.22 -16.46 -21.22
C ALA A 670 -19.80 -15.14 -20.67
N VAL A 671 -20.04 -15.07 -19.37
CA VAL A 671 -20.69 -13.91 -18.73
C VAL A 671 -19.83 -12.65 -18.82
N GLY A 672 -18.50 -12.80 -18.80
CA GLY A 672 -17.54 -11.72 -19.02
C GLY A 672 -17.59 -11.09 -20.41
N ALA A 673 -18.29 -11.70 -21.38
CA ALA A 673 -18.53 -11.13 -22.70
C ALA A 673 -20.02 -10.95 -23.01
N GLU A 674 -20.88 -10.92 -21.97
CA GLU A 674 -22.34 -10.91 -22.10
C GLU A 674 -22.99 -9.83 -21.23
N GLY A 675 -23.23 -8.67 -21.82
CA GLY A 675 -23.89 -7.54 -21.13
C GLY A 675 -25.40 -7.67 -20.95
N ARG A 676 -26.04 -8.70 -21.52
CA ARG A 676 -27.51 -8.86 -21.49
C ARG A 676 -28.03 -9.60 -20.26
N THR A 677 -27.16 -10.10 -19.38
CA THR A 677 -27.57 -10.79 -18.15
C THR A 677 -28.40 -9.88 -17.24
N ALA A 678 -29.43 -10.47 -16.62
CA ALA A 678 -30.37 -9.81 -15.71
C ALA A 678 -30.92 -10.75 -14.61
N GLY A 679 -30.37 -11.97 -14.47
CA GLY A 679 -30.74 -12.96 -13.44
C GLY A 679 -30.26 -12.57 -12.04
N VAL A 680 -29.40 -13.38 -11.40
CA VAL A 680 -28.84 -13.03 -10.08
C VAL A 680 -27.79 -11.91 -10.13
N ILE A 681 -27.35 -11.53 -11.33
CA ILE A 681 -26.44 -10.40 -11.55
C ILE A 681 -27.24 -9.11 -11.39
N SER A 682 -26.89 -8.35 -10.36
CA SER A 682 -27.62 -7.16 -9.95
C SER A 682 -27.14 -5.87 -10.64
N ASP A 683 -25.91 -5.86 -11.15
CA ASP A 683 -25.30 -4.69 -11.76
C ASP A 683 -24.27 -5.09 -12.83
N LYS A 684 -23.89 -4.17 -13.71
CA LYS A 684 -22.97 -4.43 -14.82
C LYS A 684 -22.25 -3.18 -15.31
N ILE A 685 -21.02 -3.37 -15.77
CA ILE A 685 -20.19 -2.35 -16.38
C ILE A 685 -19.60 -2.89 -17.68
N ASN A 686 -19.79 -2.14 -18.78
CA ASN A 686 -19.12 -2.42 -20.05
C ASN A 686 -17.73 -1.78 -20.05
N MET A 687 -16.69 -2.58 -19.86
CA MET A 687 -15.32 -2.09 -19.72
C MET A 687 -14.75 -1.53 -21.02
N GLY A 688 -15.20 -2.05 -22.16
CA GLY A 688 -14.78 -1.53 -23.47
C GLY A 688 -15.35 -0.15 -23.73
N ALA A 689 -16.62 0.07 -23.38
CA ALA A 689 -17.28 1.36 -23.57
C ALA A 689 -16.88 2.39 -22.50
N LYS A 690 -16.63 1.96 -21.26
CA LYS A 690 -16.33 2.86 -20.14
C LYS A 690 -14.85 3.22 -20.04
N TYR A 691 -13.97 2.23 -20.19
CA TYR A 691 -12.52 2.39 -19.93
C TYR A 691 -11.66 2.27 -21.20
N GLY A 692 -12.27 1.97 -22.35
CA GLY A 692 -11.51 1.81 -23.59
C GLY A 692 -10.65 0.56 -23.66
N PHE A 693 -10.92 -0.47 -22.85
CA PHE A 693 -10.14 -1.73 -22.79
C PHE A 693 -10.07 -2.53 -24.11
N GLY A 694 -10.84 -2.13 -25.13
CA GLY A 694 -10.78 -2.73 -26.46
C GLY A 694 -11.12 -4.23 -26.44
N SER A 695 -10.14 -5.08 -26.73
CA SER A 695 -10.26 -6.54 -26.67
C SER A 695 -9.31 -7.19 -25.65
N THR A 696 -8.61 -6.40 -24.85
CA THR A 696 -7.58 -6.89 -23.92
C THR A 696 -8.25 -7.54 -22.71
N HIS A 697 -7.97 -8.83 -22.48
CA HIS A 697 -8.63 -9.64 -21.44
C HIS A 697 -8.23 -9.28 -20.00
N SER A 698 -7.10 -8.61 -19.81
CA SER A 698 -6.51 -8.34 -18.49
C SER A 698 -5.97 -6.91 -18.42
N ALA A 699 -6.60 -5.98 -19.13
CA ALA A 699 -6.15 -4.59 -19.24
C ALA A 699 -6.00 -3.93 -17.86
N GLU A 700 -6.86 -4.27 -16.91
CA GLU A 700 -6.85 -3.76 -15.55
C GLU A 700 -5.56 -4.07 -14.79
N TYR A 701 -4.80 -5.08 -15.20
CA TYR A 701 -3.50 -5.44 -14.62
C TYR A 701 -2.36 -5.02 -15.52
N LEU A 702 -2.48 -5.24 -16.84
CA LEU A 702 -1.40 -5.01 -17.81
C LEU A 702 -1.17 -3.53 -18.10
N TRP A 703 -2.23 -2.74 -18.24
CA TRP A 703 -2.09 -1.34 -18.62
C TRP A 703 -1.60 -0.50 -17.46
N ARG A 704 -0.92 0.61 -17.75
CA ARG A 704 -0.49 1.58 -16.74
C ARG A 704 -1.67 2.14 -15.94
N ILE A 705 -1.41 2.58 -14.71
CA ILE A 705 -2.45 3.05 -13.78
C ILE A 705 -3.27 4.22 -14.35
N GLN A 706 -2.67 5.11 -15.14
CA GLN A 706 -3.34 6.26 -15.77
C GLN A 706 -4.49 5.85 -16.70
N LYS A 707 -4.47 4.62 -17.23
CA LYS A 707 -5.57 4.06 -18.06
C LYS A 707 -6.58 3.22 -17.29
N THR A 708 -6.25 2.84 -16.06
CA THR A 708 -7.03 1.87 -15.28
C THR A 708 -7.59 2.46 -13.99
N ASP A 709 -7.17 3.66 -13.58
CA ASP A 709 -7.60 4.33 -12.37
C ASP A 709 -9.13 4.37 -12.21
N GLN A 710 -9.84 4.81 -13.26
CA GLN A 710 -11.31 4.86 -13.24
C GLN A 710 -11.96 3.48 -13.02
N PHE A 711 -11.33 2.39 -13.48
CA PHE A 711 -11.80 1.02 -13.21
C PHE A 711 -11.70 0.69 -11.72
N TYR A 712 -10.61 1.08 -11.05
CA TYR A 712 -10.43 0.82 -9.62
C TYR A 712 -11.36 1.67 -8.75
N HIS A 713 -11.59 2.94 -9.13
CA HIS A 713 -12.62 3.78 -8.51
C HIS A 713 -14.00 3.10 -8.59
N ASP A 714 -14.41 2.68 -9.79
CA ASP A 714 -15.69 2.00 -9.98
C ASP A 714 -15.77 0.67 -9.22
N LEU A 715 -14.68 -0.10 -9.17
CA LEU A 715 -14.64 -1.35 -8.41
C LEU A 715 -14.90 -1.09 -6.92
N MET A 716 -14.23 -0.09 -6.34
CA MET A 716 -14.42 0.33 -4.96
C MET A 716 -15.85 0.81 -4.71
N GLU A 717 -16.40 1.69 -5.55
CA GLU A 717 -17.78 2.16 -5.43
C GLU A 717 -18.80 1.02 -5.50
N LYS A 718 -18.60 0.05 -6.41
CA LYS A 718 -19.52 -1.09 -6.57
C LYS A 718 -19.53 -2.01 -5.35
N PHE A 719 -18.42 -2.05 -4.61
CA PHE A 719 -18.28 -2.71 -3.32
C PHE A 719 -18.77 -1.86 -2.14
N GLY A 720 -19.24 -0.64 -2.38
CA GLY A 720 -19.69 0.28 -1.34
C GLY A 720 -18.54 0.87 -0.52
N LEU A 721 -17.35 0.93 -1.13
CA LEU A 721 -16.16 1.57 -0.57
C LEU A 721 -16.08 3.01 -1.09
N ASN A 722 -15.34 3.86 -0.38
CA ASN A 722 -15.14 5.25 -0.77
C ASN A 722 -13.76 5.37 -1.41
N PRO A 723 -13.65 5.36 -2.76
CA PRO A 723 -12.41 5.78 -3.39
C PRO A 723 -12.17 7.26 -3.11
N ILE A 724 -10.91 7.67 -3.16
CA ILE A 724 -10.54 9.09 -3.09
C ILE A 724 -11.02 9.84 -4.35
N PRO A 725 -11.21 11.17 -4.27
CA PRO A 725 -11.83 11.96 -5.35
C PRO A 725 -11.06 12.00 -6.66
#